data_AF-A0A379GGT5-F1
#
_entry.id   AF-A0A379GGT5-F1
#
_cell.length_a   1.000
_cell.length_b   1.000
_cell.length_c   1.000
_cell.angle_alpha   90.00
_cell.angle_beta   90.00
_cell.angle_gamma   90.00
#
_symmetry.space_group_name_H-M   'P 1'
#
loop_
_entity.id
_entity.type
_entity.pdbx_description
1 polymer ?
#
loop_
_entity_poly.entity_id
_entity_poly.type
_entity_poly.pdbx_seq_one_letter_code
_entity_poly.pdbx_strand_id
1 'polypeptide(L)'
;MHLPLQDNNRRIDIALDAPEKIRPNQDLKIRIKAKPVAGQPLPENINVLVSAVDTGVLNITDYKTPDPYEAFFGRKRYSVDQYDVYGQLIEGEGRLANLRFGGDGSEESALSRGGKKPLTDVQIIAQQATSVKLNAQGEGEVSLPIPEFNGEVRLMAQAWTADKFGSQEGKVVVAAPLVTQLSLPRFMAGGDDALLSLDLTNLTDAPQSITLNYTASGLVDLAGVDSKTVSLSKGERTQVQIPITAKHGFGQGEFSLSIYGIKVPNEEIKPYQNTWKIGVRPAYPAETIHYANTLADGESWRLPNEALNQFNRSTLEGELLLTSRPPLQVARYVRELFAYPYGCLEQTVSGLYPSLYSTEKELKQLGIKTQTDMQRKEAIEKGIAHILTMQKSEGGFALWAQGGREEFWLTAYATDFLFRASQQGYEVPTEALKRANDRLLRYLQDKNIVNEEYVVNQDAARFSARAYAALVLANQQKAPLGELRRLYLERNQAGSGLALVQLGVALKLMGDNSRAESLIAEGVTMPRKYNYGLGDYGSTIRDQALIIALLSENNLETQTRDASVITLSDNLTGREWFSTQESNSLYLAGRFFIDMAEKPWEVTINRQVPAMSSDRAVNEALTATQLQEGLELNNQGGTTIYSRMNVVGYPKVAPAPYSNVLKINRSYYDLKGNRVDPNRLQSGEMLVVKLEVSANRDVPDALVVDLLPAGLEIENQNLASSSASLSDSAADLQEFIDDMGQANIKHLEYRDDRFVAAIAVDKYRPTTLLYLARAVTPGSYQVPPPQVESMYVPYWRAVGATKNKIDVVP
;
A
#
# COMPACT_ATOMS: atom_id res chain seq x y z
N MET A 1 36.23 11.40 -26.88
CA MET A 1 35.81 12.76 -27.30
C MET A 1 34.45 12.65 -27.99
N HIS A 2 33.50 13.53 -27.71
CA HIS A 2 32.19 13.54 -28.38
C HIS A 2 32.27 14.34 -29.68
N LEU A 3 31.71 13.80 -30.77
CA LEU A 3 31.55 14.52 -32.03
C LEU A 3 30.08 14.98 -32.15
N PRO A 4 29.77 16.28 -31.96
CA PRO A 4 28.41 16.78 -32.08
C PRO A 4 27.94 16.73 -33.54
N LEU A 5 26.83 16.03 -33.78
CA LEU A 5 26.14 15.94 -35.08
C LEU A 5 24.75 16.58 -35.03
N GLN A 6 24.49 17.43 -34.03
CA GLN A 6 23.22 18.13 -33.86
C GLN A 6 23.01 19.12 -35.01
N ASP A 7 21.88 18.99 -35.72
CA ASP A 7 21.48 19.92 -36.77
C ASP A 7 20.43 20.90 -36.23
N ASN A 8 20.81 22.16 -36.09
CA ASN A 8 19.93 23.22 -35.57
C ASN A 8 18.68 23.44 -36.46
N ASN A 9 18.73 23.02 -37.73
CA ASN A 9 17.60 23.11 -38.64
C ASN A 9 16.44 22.16 -38.30
N ARG A 10 16.70 21.16 -37.46
CA ARG A 10 15.69 20.22 -36.97
C ARG A 10 15.00 20.72 -35.70
N ARG A 11 15.28 21.95 -35.28
CA ARG A 11 14.59 22.61 -34.18
C ARG A 11 13.34 23.33 -34.67
N ILE A 12 12.28 23.32 -33.89
CA ILE A 12 11.10 24.17 -34.06
C ILE A 12 11.19 25.25 -32.99
N ASP A 13 11.28 26.52 -33.41
CA ASP A 13 11.18 27.64 -32.49
C ASP A 13 9.70 27.91 -32.19
N ILE A 14 9.28 27.69 -30.95
CA ILE A 14 7.90 27.92 -30.51
C ILE A 14 7.86 29.02 -29.45
N ALA A 15 6.90 29.93 -29.61
CA ALA A 15 6.59 30.99 -28.66
C ALA A 15 5.22 30.71 -28.03
N LEU A 16 5.16 30.90 -26.71
CA LEU A 16 3.93 30.87 -25.94
C LEU A 16 3.57 32.30 -25.56
N ASP A 17 2.38 32.73 -25.97
CA ASP A 17 1.77 34.00 -25.59
C ASP A 17 0.64 33.69 -24.61
N ALA A 18 0.87 34.02 -23.34
CA ALA A 18 -0.04 33.83 -22.23
C ALA A 18 0.00 35.09 -21.34
N PRO A 19 -1.11 35.43 -20.67
CA PRO A 19 -1.13 36.56 -19.74
C PRO A 19 -0.11 36.34 -18.61
N GLU A 20 0.61 37.38 -18.21
CA GLU A 20 1.56 37.31 -17.09
C GLU A 20 0.86 36.97 -15.76
N LYS A 21 -0.39 37.41 -15.61
CA LYS A 21 -1.19 37.24 -14.39
C LYS A 21 -2.65 36.97 -14.70
N ILE A 22 -3.25 36.02 -13.98
CA ILE A 22 -4.69 35.70 -14.04
C ILE A 22 -5.30 35.59 -12.64
N ARG A 23 -6.64 35.56 -12.56
CA ARG A 23 -7.36 35.19 -11.33
C ARG A 23 -7.53 33.68 -11.26
N PRO A 24 -7.69 33.11 -10.05
CA PRO A 24 -8.15 31.73 -9.88
C PRO A 24 -9.56 31.51 -10.45
N ASN A 25 -9.95 30.26 -10.68
CA ASN A 25 -11.25 29.86 -11.26
C ASN A 25 -11.53 30.50 -12.63
N GLN A 26 -10.49 30.67 -13.45
CA GLN A 26 -10.59 31.19 -14.82
C GLN A 26 -9.88 30.26 -15.80
N ASP A 27 -10.31 30.34 -17.05
CA ASP A 27 -9.67 29.63 -18.16
C ASP A 27 -8.41 30.39 -18.62
N LEU A 28 -7.25 29.76 -18.51
CA LEU A 28 -5.99 30.26 -19.02
C LEU A 28 -5.89 29.98 -20.53
N LYS A 29 -6.03 31.04 -21.33
CA LYS A 29 -5.83 30.99 -22.78
C LYS A 29 -4.37 31.17 -23.13
N ILE A 30 -3.84 30.24 -23.92
CA ILE A 30 -2.44 30.16 -24.33
C ILE A 30 -2.41 30.14 -25.85
N ARG A 31 -1.84 31.17 -26.46
CA ARG A 31 -1.61 31.25 -27.90
C ARG A 31 -0.22 30.73 -28.21
N ILE A 32 -0.14 29.90 -29.24
CA ILE A 32 1.07 29.21 -29.64
C ILE A 32 1.44 29.71 -31.03
N LYS A 33 2.71 30.10 -31.21
CA LYS A 33 3.26 30.49 -32.51
C LYS A 33 4.55 29.76 -32.79
N ALA A 34 4.57 28.94 -33.83
CA ALA A 34 5.81 28.40 -34.39
C ALA A 34 6.45 29.44 -35.33
N LYS A 35 7.76 29.64 -35.18
CA LYS A 35 8.58 30.51 -36.01
C LYS A 35 9.51 29.68 -36.89
N PRO A 36 9.76 30.11 -38.14
CA PRO A 36 10.78 29.49 -38.97
C PRO A 36 12.16 29.72 -38.36
N VAL A 37 12.98 28.66 -38.34
CA VAL A 37 14.42 28.79 -38.06
C VAL A 37 15.07 29.55 -39.22
N ALA A 38 16.03 30.43 -38.92
CA ALA A 38 16.65 31.30 -39.91
C ALA A 38 17.12 30.54 -41.16
N GLY A 39 16.60 30.93 -42.33
CA GLY A 39 16.92 30.29 -43.62
C GLY A 39 16.07 29.07 -43.99
N GLN A 40 15.05 28.71 -43.20
CA GLN A 40 14.16 27.58 -43.49
C GLN A 40 12.68 27.99 -43.57
N PRO A 41 11.87 27.32 -44.42
CA PRO A 41 10.41 27.47 -44.37
C PRO A 41 9.85 26.90 -43.07
N LEU A 42 8.69 27.41 -42.65
CA LEU A 42 7.96 26.88 -41.51
C LEU A 42 7.58 25.40 -41.77
N PRO A 43 7.82 24.48 -40.84
CA PRO A 43 7.43 23.08 -41.01
C PRO A 43 5.91 22.92 -41.15
N GLU A 44 5.48 21.98 -42.00
CA GLU A 44 4.07 21.60 -42.09
C GLU A 44 3.68 20.60 -40.99
N ASN A 45 2.40 20.58 -40.63
CA ASN A 45 1.82 19.60 -39.71
C ASN A 45 2.46 19.60 -38.31
N ILE A 46 2.79 20.80 -37.79
CA ILE A 46 3.31 20.95 -36.42
C ILE A 46 2.20 20.62 -35.43
N ASN A 47 2.46 19.66 -34.55
CA ASN A 47 1.62 19.34 -33.41
C ASN A 47 2.26 19.91 -32.15
N VAL A 48 1.44 20.39 -31.23
CA VAL A 48 1.90 20.94 -29.95
C VAL A 48 1.07 20.35 -28.81
N LEU A 49 1.77 19.89 -27.78
CA LEU A 49 1.18 19.49 -26.51
C LEU A 49 1.51 20.57 -25.48
N VAL A 50 0.50 21.11 -24.81
CA VAL A 50 0.67 22.11 -23.75
C VAL A 50 0.21 21.53 -22.42
N SER A 51 1.04 21.74 -21.41
CA SER A 51 0.75 21.40 -20.02
C SER A 51 1.02 22.58 -19.10
N ALA A 52 0.34 22.59 -17.96
CA ALA A 52 0.42 23.61 -16.93
C ALA A 52 0.54 22.91 -15.57
N VAL A 53 1.67 23.12 -14.89
CA VAL A 53 1.97 22.48 -13.61
C VAL A 53 2.37 23.54 -12.59
N ASP A 54 1.97 23.35 -11.34
CA ASP A 54 2.45 24.19 -10.23
C ASP A 54 3.98 24.15 -10.16
N THR A 55 4.60 25.32 -10.18
CA THR A 55 6.05 25.48 -10.08
C THR A 55 6.57 24.92 -8.75
N GLY A 56 5.78 25.00 -7.67
CA GLY A 56 6.10 24.40 -6.37
C GLY A 56 6.37 22.89 -6.49
N VAL A 57 5.50 22.18 -7.19
CA VAL A 57 5.63 20.73 -7.44
C VAL A 57 6.87 20.42 -8.29
N LEU A 58 7.09 21.18 -9.37
CA LEU A 58 8.25 20.97 -10.24
C LEU A 58 9.58 21.22 -9.52
N ASN A 59 9.63 22.20 -8.62
CA ASN A 59 10.83 22.55 -7.87
C ASN A 59 11.24 21.48 -6.84
N ILE A 60 10.31 20.62 -6.39
CA ILE A 60 10.66 19.50 -5.49
C ILE A 60 11.68 18.56 -6.16
N THR A 61 11.63 18.40 -7.49
CA THR A 61 12.53 17.49 -8.20
C THR A 61 13.47 18.19 -9.17
N ASP A 62 13.50 19.53 -9.15
CA ASP A 62 14.11 20.36 -10.19
C ASP A 62 13.69 19.92 -11.60
N TYR A 63 12.40 19.61 -11.76
CA TYR A 63 11.87 19.06 -13.01
C TYR A 63 12.09 20.02 -14.17
N LYS A 64 12.77 19.53 -15.20
CA LYS A 64 13.06 20.27 -16.42
C LYS A 64 11.97 20.02 -17.45
N THR A 65 11.58 21.08 -18.14
CA THR A 65 10.69 20.98 -19.29
C THR A 65 11.29 20.01 -20.32
N PRO A 66 10.59 18.93 -20.68
CA PRO A 66 11.11 17.95 -21.64
C PRO A 66 11.45 18.62 -22.97
N ASP A 67 12.66 18.36 -23.47
CA ASP A 67 13.12 18.84 -24.77
C ASP A 67 13.31 17.65 -25.73
N PRO A 68 12.36 17.41 -26.65
CA PRO A 68 12.46 16.31 -27.60
C PRO A 68 13.64 16.48 -28.57
N TYR A 69 14.09 17.71 -28.85
CA TYR A 69 15.27 17.95 -29.69
C TYR A 69 16.53 17.38 -29.03
N GLU A 70 16.74 17.66 -27.75
CA GLU A 70 17.84 17.07 -26.97
C GLU A 70 17.66 15.57 -26.74
N ALA A 71 16.43 15.08 -26.54
CA ALA A 71 16.20 13.65 -26.42
C ALA A 71 16.67 12.87 -27.66
N PHE A 72 16.28 13.33 -28.86
CA PHE A 72 16.62 12.65 -30.12
C PHE A 72 18.04 12.98 -30.61
N PHE A 73 18.48 14.23 -30.58
CA PHE A 73 19.77 14.65 -31.16
C PHE A 73 20.87 14.93 -30.14
N GLY A 74 20.54 15.02 -28.85
CA GLY A 74 21.51 15.17 -27.77
C GLY A 74 22.53 14.05 -27.72
N ARG A 75 23.65 14.33 -27.05
CA ARG A 75 24.77 13.41 -26.88
C ARG A 75 24.28 12.06 -26.32
N LYS A 76 24.60 10.98 -27.04
CA LYS A 76 24.30 9.61 -26.60
C LYS A 76 25.46 9.05 -25.77
N ARG A 77 25.18 7.99 -25.00
CA ARG A 77 26.20 7.27 -24.23
C ARG A 77 27.26 6.69 -25.17
N TYR A 78 28.50 6.62 -24.71
CA TYR A 78 29.53 5.87 -25.41
C TYR A 78 29.17 4.38 -25.34
N SER A 79 29.09 3.73 -26.49
CA SER A 79 28.60 2.34 -26.60
C SER A 79 29.72 1.30 -26.63
N VAL A 80 30.95 1.71 -26.32
CA VAL A 80 32.14 0.85 -26.32
C VAL A 80 32.69 0.84 -24.91
N ASP A 81 32.83 -0.36 -24.37
CA ASP A 81 33.58 -0.60 -23.15
C ASP A 81 35.03 -0.88 -23.53
N GLN A 82 35.97 -0.10 -22.99
CA GLN A 82 37.40 -0.26 -23.25
C GLN A 82 38.03 -1.04 -22.10
N TYR A 83 38.81 -2.07 -22.43
CA TYR A 83 39.53 -2.88 -21.47
C TYR A 83 41.02 -2.81 -21.78
N ASP A 84 41.82 -2.45 -20.79
CA ASP A 84 43.28 -2.50 -20.87
C ASP A 84 43.88 -2.98 -19.54
N VAL A 85 45.16 -3.35 -19.58
CA VAL A 85 45.93 -3.86 -18.43
C VAL A 85 46.78 -2.77 -17.76
N TYR A 86 46.76 -1.53 -18.27
CA TYR A 86 47.58 -0.42 -17.76
C TYR A 86 47.04 0.18 -16.46
N GLY A 87 45.74 -0.01 -16.18
CA GLY A 87 45.08 0.39 -14.93
C GLY A 87 45.55 -0.33 -13.65
N GLN A 88 46.40 -1.36 -13.75
CA GLN A 88 47.02 -2.03 -12.58
C GLN A 88 48.15 -1.22 -11.92
N LEU A 89 48.43 0.01 -12.37
CA LEU A 89 49.52 0.85 -11.87
C LEU A 89 49.12 2.26 -11.42
N ILE A 90 47.89 2.73 -11.71
CA ILE A 90 47.40 4.05 -11.26
C ILE A 90 45.89 3.96 -11.01
N GLU A 91 45.48 4.16 -9.75
CA GLU A 91 44.07 4.26 -9.36
C GLU A 91 43.54 5.65 -9.74
N GLY A 92 42.42 5.68 -10.47
CA GLY A 92 41.59 6.87 -10.64
C GLY A 92 40.29 6.68 -9.86
N GLU A 93 39.93 7.66 -9.04
CA GLU A 93 38.67 7.64 -8.30
C GLU A 93 37.47 7.68 -9.27
N GLY A 94 36.61 6.66 -9.15
CA GLY A 94 35.35 6.57 -9.85
C GLY A 94 34.35 7.63 -9.36
N ARG A 95 33.40 7.96 -10.23
CA ARG A 95 32.35 8.94 -9.93
C ARG A 95 31.31 8.34 -8.97
N LEU A 96 31.13 8.97 -7.82
CA LEU A 96 30.06 8.63 -6.86
C LEU A 96 28.69 8.70 -7.54
N ALA A 97 27.98 7.57 -7.53
CA ALA A 97 26.60 7.47 -7.98
C ALA A 97 25.69 7.40 -6.75
N ASN A 98 24.76 8.34 -6.61
CA ASN A 98 23.70 8.23 -5.63
C ASN A 98 22.68 7.21 -6.12
N LEU A 99 22.67 6.03 -5.50
CA LEU A 99 21.62 5.04 -5.66
C LEU A 99 20.34 5.57 -5.01
N ARG A 100 19.30 5.79 -5.83
CA ARG A 100 17.96 6.15 -5.38
C ARG A 100 17.09 4.90 -5.44
N PHE A 101 16.67 4.39 -4.28
CA PHE A 101 15.67 3.35 -4.17
C PHE A 101 14.41 3.95 -3.54
N GLY A 102 13.24 3.62 -4.08
CA GLY A 102 11.94 4.04 -3.54
C GLY A 102 10.88 3.99 -4.62
N GLY A 103 10.04 2.94 -4.58
CA GLY A 103 8.79 2.89 -5.31
C GLY A 103 7.66 3.11 -4.32
N ASP A 104 6.82 4.11 -4.54
CA ASP A 104 5.57 4.27 -3.81
C ASP A 104 4.64 3.11 -4.20
N GLY A 105 4.31 2.27 -3.21
CA GLY A 105 3.35 1.18 -3.36
C GLY A 105 1.92 1.70 -3.56
N SER A 106 1.13 0.96 -4.34
CA SER A 106 -0.25 1.31 -4.72
C SER A 106 -1.20 1.49 -3.52
N GLU A 107 -2.10 2.47 -3.64
CA GLU A 107 -2.66 3.27 -2.54
C GLU A 107 -4.03 2.84 -1.96
N GLU A 108 -4.62 1.70 -2.35
CA GLU A 108 -6.02 1.41 -2.00
C GLU A 108 -6.23 0.07 -1.29
N SER A 109 -6.27 0.09 0.05
CA SER A 109 -6.71 -1.07 0.84
C SER A 109 -7.28 -0.65 2.20
N ALA A 110 -8.43 -1.24 2.55
CA ALA A 110 -9.38 -0.72 3.53
C ALA A 110 -9.37 -1.43 4.89
N LEU A 111 -8.38 -2.21 5.33
CA LEU A 111 -8.48 -2.86 6.68
C LEU A 111 -7.09 -3.29 7.21
N SER A 112 -6.14 -2.37 7.28
CA SER A 112 -4.72 -2.69 7.50
C SER A 112 -4.31 -3.07 8.93
N ARG A 113 -3.26 -3.89 9.09
CA ARG A 113 -2.63 -4.22 10.40
C ARG A 113 -1.95 -3.03 11.07
N GLY A 114 -1.51 -2.05 10.28
CA GLY A 114 -1.11 -0.73 10.76
C GLY A 114 -2.28 0.27 10.80
N GLY A 115 -3.52 -0.16 10.62
CA GLY A 115 -4.66 0.72 10.33
C GLY A 115 -4.61 1.33 8.91
N LYS A 116 -5.75 1.73 8.37
CA LYS A 116 -5.83 2.38 7.04
C LYS A 116 -5.10 3.74 7.03
N LYS A 117 -4.56 4.13 5.87
CA LYS A 117 -4.04 5.50 5.66
C LYS A 117 -5.20 6.50 5.81
N PRO A 118 -4.99 7.66 6.46
CA PRO A 118 -5.92 8.77 6.42
C PRO A 118 -6.14 9.25 4.98
N LEU A 119 -7.40 9.45 4.60
CA LEU A 119 -7.79 9.89 3.25
C LEU A 119 -7.72 11.42 3.16
N THR A 120 -6.51 11.96 3.07
CA THR A 120 -6.28 13.41 2.93
C THR A 120 -6.00 13.76 1.48
N ASP A 121 -6.77 14.69 0.92
CA ASP A 121 -6.65 15.12 -0.46
C ASP A 121 -5.80 16.41 -0.54
N VAL A 122 -4.69 16.37 -1.26
CA VAL A 122 -3.92 17.57 -1.63
C VAL A 122 -4.26 17.91 -3.08
N GLN A 123 -4.71 19.14 -3.34
CA GLN A 123 -4.97 19.59 -4.71
C GLN A 123 -3.66 19.93 -5.41
N ILE A 124 -3.26 19.11 -6.37
CA ILE A 124 -2.09 19.32 -7.22
C ILE A 124 -2.56 19.88 -8.56
N ILE A 125 -2.03 21.04 -8.98
CA ILE A 125 -2.22 21.52 -10.36
C ILE A 125 -1.26 20.78 -11.27
N ALA A 126 -1.81 19.86 -12.05
CA ALA A 126 -1.16 19.23 -13.19
C ALA A 126 -2.20 19.06 -14.31
N GLN A 127 -2.30 20.05 -15.19
CA GLN A 127 -3.23 20.05 -16.32
C GLN A 127 -2.47 19.79 -17.62
N GLN A 128 -3.05 18.99 -18.51
CA GLN A 128 -2.50 18.73 -19.85
C GLN A 128 -3.62 18.79 -20.88
N ALA A 129 -3.44 19.63 -21.90
CA ALA A 129 -4.38 19.71 -23.01
C ALA A 129 -4.25 18.52 -23.96
N THR A 130 -5.25 18.29 -24.79
CA THR A 130 -5.08 17.48 -26.00
C THR A 130 -4.10 18.16 -26.95
N SER A 131 -3.32 17.37 -27.71
CA SER A 131 -2.42 17.94 -28.71
C SER A 131 -3.18 18.74 -29.76
N VAL A 132 -2.72 19.94 -30.07
CA VAL A 132 -3.28 20.79 -31.12
C VAL A 132 -2.39 20.81 -32.34
N LYS A 133 -2.99 20.78 -33.52
CA LYS A 133 -2.29 20.97 -34.80
C LYS A 133 -2.29 22.45 -35.14
N LEU A 134 -1.10 23.02 -35.37
CA LEU A 134 -0.98 24.42 -35.77
C LEU A 134 -1.48 24.62 -37.20
N ASN A 135 -2.03 25.80 -37.48
CA ASN A 135 -2.49 26.16 -38.81
C ASN A 135 -1.31 26.42 -39.79
N ALA A 136 -1.61 26.76 -41.04
CA ALA A 136 -0.59 27.02 -42.07
C ALA A 136 0.34 28.20 -41.74
N GLN A 137 -0.08 29.10 -40.86
CA GLN A 137 0.70 30.22 -40.35
C GLN A 137 1.49 29.84 -39.08
N GLY A 138 1.40 28.60 -38.61
CA GLY A 138 2.05 28.14 -37.38
C GLY A 138 1.36 28.63 -36.10
N GLU A 139 0.07 28.91 -36.14
CA GLU A 139 -0.70 29.42 -34.99
C GLU A 139 -1.66 28.37 -34.44
N GLY A 140 -1.86 28.40 -33.12
CA GLY A 140 -2.84 27.59 -32.40
C GLY A 140 -3.21 28.25 -31.07
N GLU A 141 -4.32 27.82 -30.48
CA GLU A 141 -4.77 28.28 -29.15
C GLU A 141 -5.20 27.08 -28.31
N VAL A 142 -4.86 27.11 -27.03
CA VAL A 142 -5.25 26.13 -26.01
C VAL A 142 -5.85 26.87 -24.83
N SER A 143 -6.88 26.30 -24.21
CA SER A 143 -7.51 26.83 -23.00
C SER A 143 -7.41 25.79 -21.89
N LEU A 144 -6.86 26.16 -20.74
CA LEU A 144 -6.71 25.29 -19.58
C LEU A 144 -7.50 25.86 -18.39
N PRO A 145 -8.43 25.10 -17.78
CA PRO A 145 -9.15 25.57 -16.60
C PRO A 145 -8.21 25.60 -15.40
N ILE A 146 -8.06 26.77 -14.76
CA ILE A 146 -7.25 26.94 -13.56
C ILE A 146 -8.18 27.01 -12.35
N PRO A 147 -8.09 26.05 -11.40
CA PRO A 147 -8.95 26.01 -10.22
C PRO A 147 -8.59 27.12 -9.20
N GLU A 148 -9.16 27.06 -8.00
CA GLU A 148 -8.79 27.94 -6.89
C GLU A 148 -7.35 27.68 -6.44
N PHE A 149 -6.42 28.50 -6.93
CA PHE A 149 -4.99 28.37 -6.68
C PHE A 149 -4.31 29.73 -6.63
N ASN A 150 -3.35 29.86 -5.72
CA ASN A 150 -2.51 31.04 -5.59
C ASN A 150 -1.04 30.61 -5.70
N GLY A 151 -0.34 31.08 -6.73
CA GLY A 151 1.04 30.66 -7.00
C GLY A 151 1.49 30.94 -8.42
N GLU A 152 2.58 30.27 -8.83
CA GLU A 152 3.12 30.35 -10.18
C GLU A 152 2.89 29.03 -10.91
N VAL A 153 2.22 29.08 -12.06
CA VAL A 153 2.05 27.92 -12.94
C VAL A 153 3.11 27.98 -14.04
N ARG A 154 3.89 26.91 -14.18
CA ARG A 154 4.81 26.75 -15.31
C ARG A 154 4.06 26.12 -16.48
N LEU A 155 4.00 26.86 -17.58
CA LEU A 155 3.55 26.37 -18.87
C LEU A 155 4.70 25.64 -19.55
N MET A 156 4.41 24.46 -20.09
CA MET A 156 5.38 23.66 -20.83
C MET A 156 4.74 23.24 -22.14
N ALA A 157 5.46 23.45 -23.25
CA ALA A 157 5.01 23.07 -24.57
C ALA A 157 6.06 22.21 -25.28
N GLN A 158 5.62 21.09 -25.84
CA GLN A 158 6.42 20.25 -26.73
C GLN A 158 5.81 20.30 -28.12
N ALA A 159 6.64 20.61 -29.13
CA ALA A 159 6.23 20.67 -30.52
C ALA A 159 6.95 19.59 -31.34
N TRP A 160 6.24 18.97 -32.28
CA TRP A 160 6.82 17.95 -33.15
C TRP A 160 6.18 17.89 -34.54
N THR A 161 7.00 17.51 -35.51
CA THR A 161 6.59 16.95 -36.80
C THR A 161 7.15 15.52 -36.92
N ALA A 162 7.37 15.02 -38.13
CA ALA A 162 8.03 13.72 -38.35
C ALA A 162 9.51 13.74 -37.92
N ASP A 163 10.21 14.86 -38.11
CA ASP A 163 11.67 14.93 -38.00
C ASP A 163 12.19 16.21 -37.34
N LYS A 164 11.30 17.16 -36.98
CA LYS A 164 11.63 18.40 -36.29
C LYS A 164 10.95 18.48 -34.94
N PHE A 165 11.65 19.07 -33.96
CA PHE A 165 11.22 19.09 -32.57
C PHE A 165 11.48 20.45 -31.91
N GLY A 166 10.59 20.86 -31.02
CA GLY A 166 10.71 22.10 -30.26
C GLY A 166 10.23 21.93 -28.82
N SER A 167 10.74 22.78 -27.95
CA SER A 167 10.32 22.87 -26.56
C SER A 167 10.39 24.32 -26.11
N GLN A 168 9.41 24.74 -25.30
CA GLN A 168 9.36 26.05 -24.70
C GLN A 168 8.63 26.00 -23.37
N GLU A 169 8.99 26.91 -22.48
CA GLU A 169 8.29 27.12 -21.22
C GLU A 169 7.89 28.59 -21.05
N GLY A 170 6.88 28.80 -20.20
CA GLY A 170 6.39 30.11 -19.80
C GLY A 170 5.93 30.08 -18.35
N LYS A 171 5.73 31.26 -17.76
CA LYS A 171 5.27 31.38 -16.38
C LYS A 171 4.02 32.26 -16.35
N VAL A 172 3.04 31.84 -15.56
CA VAL A 172 1.81 32.60 -15.31
C VAL A 172 1.58 32.67 -13.82
N VAL A 173 1.41 33.88 -13.30
CA VAL A 173 1.09 34.10 -11.89
C VAL A 173 -0.42 34.04 -11.71
N VAL A 174 -0.89 33.16 -10.83
CA VAL A 174 -2.29 33.07 -10.43
C VAL A 174 -2.41 33.69 -9.05
N ALA A 175 -3.16 34.79 -8.93
CA ALA A 175 -3.31 35.47 -7.65
C ALA A 175 -4.70 36.05 -7.45
N ALA A 176 -5.34 35.64 -6.35
CA ALA A 176 -6.56 36.22 -5.82
C ALA A 176 -6.30 37.63 -5.24
N PRO A 177 -7.33 38.51 -5.20
CA PRO A 177 -7.26 39.80 -4.51
C PRO A 177 -6.91 39.69 -3.02
N LEU A 178 -7.40 38.63 -2.38
CA LEU A 178 -7.08 38.21 -1.03
C LEU A 178 -6.45 36.82 -1.12
N VAL A 179 -5.17 36.70 -0.77
CA VAL A 179 -4.50 35.40 -0.73
C VAL A 179 -4.83 34.72 0.59
N THR A 180 -5.31 33.49 0.48
CA THR A 180 -5.68 32.63 1.60
C THR A 180 -4.78 31.40 1.60
N GLN A 181 -4.17 31.10 2.74
CA GLN A 181 -3.37 29.89 2.90
C GLN A 181 -3.73 29.25 4.24
N LEU A 182 -4.28 28.03 4.17
CA LEU A 182 -4.65 27.27 5.35
C LEU A 182 -3.61 26.19 5.60
N SER A 183 -3.02 26.19 6.79
CA SER A 183 -2.17 25.12 7.29
C SER A 183 -3.03 24.11 8.07
N LEU A 184 -3.03 22.88 7.57
CA LEU A 184 -3.74 21.74 8.13
C LEU A 184 -2.73 20.64 8.48
N PRO A 185 -3.00 19.81 9.50
CA PRO A 185 -2.23 18.59 9.66
C PRO A 185 -2.55 17.62 8.51
N ARG A 186 -1.56 16.83 8.07
CA ARG A 186 -1.77 15.84 7.00
C ARG A 186 -2.81 14.78 7.34
N PHE A 187 -3.09 14.57 8.62
CA PHE A 187 -4.14 13.70 9.12
C PHE A 187 -4.47 14.06 10.56
N MET A 188 -5.48 13.44 11.14
CA MET A 188 -5.70 13.48 12.58
C MET A 188 -5.97 12.07 13.12
N ALA A 189 -5.57 11.81 14.36
CA ALA A 189 -6.04 10.66 15.11
C ALA A 189 -7.31 10.99 15.90
N GLY A 190 -8.20 10.02 16.10
CA GLY A 190 -9.44 10.24 16.85
C GLY A 190 -9.17 10.66 18.30
N GLY A 191 -9.64 11.84 18.70
CA GLY A 191 -9.38 12.47 19.99
C GLY A 191 -8.19 13.45 20.00
N ASP A 192 -7.64 13.79 18.83
CA ASP A 192 -6.65 14.85 18.68
C ASP A 192 -7.31 16.23 18.62
N ASP A 193 -6.59 17.22 19.14
CA ASP A 193 -6.89 18.64 19.05
C ASP A 193 -5.86 19.31 18.13
N ALA A 194 -6.30 20.09 17.15
CA ALA A 194 -5.40 20.83 16.27
C ALA A 194 -5.81 22.30 16.16
N LEU A 195 -4.82 23.17 16.02
CA LEU A 195 -4.99 24.60 15.82
C LEU A 195 -4.62 24.92 14.37
N LEU A 196 -5.65 24.99 13.52
CA LEU A 196 -5.44 25.36 12.12
C LEU A 196 -4.98 26.82 12.05
N SER A 197 -4.08 27.10 11.11
CA SER A 197 -3.60 28.46 10.89
C SER A 197 -4.02 28.95 9.51
N LEU A 198 -4.87 29.97 9.48
CA LEU A 198 -5.30 30.63 8.24
C LEU A 198 -4.53 31.95 8.09
N ASP A 199 -3.61 31.97 7.14
CA ASP A 199 -2.93 33.19 6.71
C ASP A 199 -3.77 33.92 5.67
N LEU A 200 -3.96 35.21 5.90
CA LEU A 200 -4.72 36.11 5.04
C LEU A 200 -3.82 37.27 4.65
N THR A 201 -3.63 37.48 3.35
CA THR A 201 -2.85 38.61 2.83
C THR A 201 -3.69 39.43 1.87
N ASN A 202 -3.88 40.72 2.18
CA ASN A 202 -4.60 41.64 1.32
C ASN A 202 -3.67 42.20 0.23
N LEU A 203 -3.83 41.74 -1.01
CA LEU A 203 -3.07 42.24 -2.17
C LEU A 203 -3.78 43.37 -2.92
N THR A 204 -4.94 43.83 -2.44
CA THR A 204 -5.67 44.94 -3.06
C THR A 204 -5.10 46.30 -2.66
N ASP A 205 -5.41 47.33 -3.44
CA ASP A 205 -4.97 48.70 -3.16
C ASP A 205 -5.77 49.40 -2.04
N ALA A 206 -6.82 48.76 -1.52
CA ALA A 206 -7.72 49.32 -0.52
C ALA A 206 -7.78 48.45 0.75
N PRO A 207 -8.11 49.03 1.92
CA PRO A 207 -8.39 48.22 3.10
C PRO A 207 -9.63 47.34 2.86
N GLN A 208 -9.57 46.10 3.33
CA GLN A 208 -10.65 45.12 3.23
C GLN A 208 -11.24 44.88 4.62
N SER A 209 -12.57 44.74 4.68
CA SER A 209 -13.27 44.25 5.86
C SER A 209 -14.04 43.01 5.45
N ILE A 210 -13.54 41.84 5.85
CA ILE A 210 -14.03 40.54 5.40
C ILE A 210 -14.65 39.77 6.56
N THR A 211 -15.62 38.92 6.24
CA THR A 211 -16.21 37.97 7.18
C THR A 211 -15.82 36.56 6.78
N LEU A 212 -15.17 35.86 7.70
CA LEU A 212 -14.76 34.46 7.59
C LEU A 212 -15.86 33.62 8.23
N ASN A 213 -16.42 32.67 7.48
CA ASN A 213 -17.34 31.66 8.01
C ASN A 213 -16.71 30.29 7.92
N TYR A 214 -16.76 29.54 9.01
CA TYR A 214 -16.18 28.22 9.16
C TYR A 214 -17.28 27.18 9.34
N THR A 215 -17.13 26.04 8.70
CA THR A 215 -17.96 24.87 8.96
C THR A 215 -17.07 23.64 9.05
N ALA A 216 -17.34 22.76 10.01
CA ALA A 216 -16.74 21.44 10.08
C ALA A 216 -17.83 20.37 10.02
N SER A 217 -17.54 19.26 9.34
CA SER A 217 -18.45 18.13 9.25
C SER A 217 -17.69 16.79 9.20
N GLY A 218 -18.45 15.68 9.25
CA GLY A 218 -17.87 14.34 9.30
C GLY A 218 -17.16 14.07 10.63
N LEU A 219 -15.92 13.56 10.56
CA LEU A 219 -15.10 13.22 11.73
C LEU A 219 -14.28 14.38 12.33
N VAL A 220 -14.54 15.62 11.92
CA VAL A 220 -13.92 16.82 12.50
C VAL A 220 -15.02 17.77 12.99
N ASP A 221 -14.80 18.39 14.15
CA ASP A 221 -15.66 19.44 14.71
C ASP A 221 -14.86 20.74 14.95
N LEU A 222 -15.56 21.87 14.94
CA LEU A 222 -15.02 23.16 15.38
C LEU A 222 -15.02 23.21 16.92
N ALA A 223 -13.92 23.64 17.51
CA ALA A 223 -13.80 23.87 18.95
C ALA A 223 -13.83 25.38 19.32
N GLY A 224 -14.39 26.21 18.44
CA GLY A 224 -14.44 27.66 18.59
C GLY A 224 -15.67 28.29 17.90
N VAL A 225 -15.56 29.58 17.58
CA VAL A 225 -16.61 30.32 16.84
C VAL A 225 -16.68 29.87 15.38
N ASP A 226 -17.87 29.93 14.79
CA ASP A 226 -18.17 29.59 13.39
C ASP A 226 -18.05 30.78 12.43
N SER A 227 -17.84 31.99 12.96
CA SER A 227 -17.62 33.19 12.15
C SER A 227 -16.67 34.18 12.84
N LYS A 228 -15.89 34.91 12.04
CA LYS A 228 -14.99 35.98 12.50
C LYS A 228 -14.85 37.08 11.45
N THR A 229 -15.03 38.33 11.87
CA THR A 229 -14.72 39.50 11.03
C THR A 229 -13.27 39.90 11.20
N VAL A 230 -12.60 40.19 10.09
CA VAL A 230 -11.20 40.61 10.04
C VAL A 230 -11.08 41.85 9.15
N SER A 231 -10.36 42.85 9.64
CA SER A 231 -10.00 44.03 8.86
C SER A 231 -8.52 43.97 8.49
N LEU A 232 -8.21 44.21 7.22
CA LEU A 232 -6.85 44.13 6.66
C LEU A 232 -6.55 45.39 5.87
N SER A 233 -5.48 46.08 6.23
CA SER A 233 -4.93 47.20 5.45
C SER A 233 -4.31 46.71 4.14
N LYS A 234 -4.00 47.62 3.21
CA LYS A 234 -3.29 47.29 1.97
C LYS A 234 -1.96 46.60 2.28
N GLY A 235 -1.73 45.42 1.71
CA GLY A 235 -0.51 44.63 1.90
C GLY A 235 -0.36 43.97 3.27
N GLU A 236 -1.35 44.14 4.16
CA GLU A 236 -1.30 43.55 5.49
C GLU A 236 -1.49 42.03 5.40
N ARG A 237 -0.63 41.30 6.13
CA ARG A 237 -0.77 39.86 6.39
C ARG A 237 -1.18 39.68 7.84
N THR A 238 -2.24 38.92 8.06
CA THR A 238 -2.66 38.49 9.39
C THR A 238 -2.84 36.98 9.43
N GLN A 239 -2.82 36.43 10.64
CA GLN A 239 -3.01 35.01 10.89
C GLN A 239 -4.21 34.80 11.81
N VAL A 240 -5.09 33.87 11.43
CA VAL A 240 -6.27 33.50 12.20
C VAL A 240 -6.16 32.05 12.61
N GLN A 241 -6.12 31.83 13.92
CA GLN A 241 -6.09 30.50 14.50
C GLN A 241 -7.51 29.95 14.68
N ILE A 242 -7.72 28.70 14.26
CA ILE A 242 -9.03 28.05 14.22
C ILE A 242 -8.91 26.66 14.89
N PRO A 243 -9.38 26.50 16.13
CA PRO A 243 -9.27 25.23 16.84
C PRO A 243 -10.28 24.21 16.31
N ILE A 244 -9.80 23.00 16.02
CA ILE A 244 -10.60 21.84 15.59
C ILE A 244 -10.29 20.60 16.42
N THR A 245 -11.23 19.67 16.46
CA THR A 245 -11.08 18.38 17.16
C THR A 245 -11.50 17.22 16.28
N ALA A 246 -10.77 16.11 16.34
CA ALA A 246 -11.12 14.89 15.60
C ALA A 246 -11.97 13.94 16.45
N LYS A 247 -13.09 13.47 15.88
CA LYS A 247 -13.93 12.41 16.47
C LYS A 247 -13.22 11.07 16.43
N HIS A 248 -13.59 10.17 17.34
CA HIS A 248 -13.15 8.78 17.26
C HIS A 248 -13.81 8.08 16.06
N GLY A 249 -13.00 7.41 15.24
CA GLY A 249 -13.46 6.67 14.09
C GLY A 249 -12.37 6.52 13.04
N PHE A 250 -12.75 5.93 11.91
CA PHE A 250 -11.94 5.90 10.70
C PHE A 250 -12.74 6.51 9.54
N GLY A 251 -12.19 7.50 8.84
CA GLY A 251 -12.84 8.10 7.68
C GLY A 251 -12.27 9.48 7.34
N GLN A 252 -13.16 10.38 6.93
CA GLN A 252 -12.82 11.77 6.60
C GLN A 252 -13.61 12.73 7.48
N GLY A 253 -12.95 13.81 7.88
CA GLY A 253 -13.60 15.06 8.26
C GLY A 253 -13.46 16.08 7.14
N GLU A 254 -14.33 17.08 7.16
CA GLU A 254 -14.31 18.16 6.18
C GLU A 254 -14.31 19.50 6.93
N PHE A 255 -13.41 20.39 6.54
CA PHE A 255 -13.38 21.78 6.99
C PHE A 255 -13.63 22.68 5.78
N SER A 256 -14.59 23.60 5.88
CA SER A 256 -14.90 24.55 4.81
C SER A 256 -14.77 25.99 5.30
N LEU A 257 -14.21 26.84 4.44
CA LEU A 257 -14.06 28.27 4.65
C LEU A 257 -14.84 29.02 3.56
N SER A 258 -15.69 29.95 3.98
CA SER A 258 -16.28 30.95 3.10
C SER A 258 -15.85 32.35 3.51
N ILE A 259 -15.37 33.16 2.56
CA ILE A 259 -14.99 34.56 2.82
C ILE A 259 -15.89 35.49 2.02
N TYR A 260 -16.54 36.41 2.74
CA TYR A 260 -17.43 37.43 2.19
C TYR A 260 -16.86 38.82 2.38
N GLY A 261 -17.34 39.77 1.56
CA GLY A 261 -17.05 41.20 1.74
C GLY A 261 -15.77 41.71 1.05
N ILE A 262 -15.13 40.90 0.20
CA ILE A 262 -14.00 41.34 -0.62
C ILE A 262 -14.50 42.39 -1.63
N LYS A 263 -13.90 43.57 -1.62
CA LYS A 263 -14.27 44.69 -2.50
C LYS A 263 -13.09 45.09 -3.38
N VAL A 264 -13.23 44.93 -4.69
CA VAL A 264 -12.27 45.41 -5.68
C VAL A 264 -12.97 46.45 -6.57
N PRO A 265 -12.39 47.64 -6.81
CA PRO A 265 -13.01 48.64 -7.68
C PRO A 265 -13.28 48.08 -9.08
N ASN A 266 -14.50 48.29 -9.58
CA ASN A 266 -14.94 47.87 -10.92
C ASN A 266 -14.88 46.35 -11.20
N GLU A 267 -14.77 45.50 -10.18
CA GLU A 267 -14.73 44.04 -10.31
C GLU A 267 -15.70 43.42 -9.28
N GLU A 268 -16.67 42.62 -9.74
CA GLU A 268 -17.53 41.85 -8.84
C GLU A 268 -16.81 40.57 -8.42
N ILE A 269 -16.46 40.47 -7.13
CA ILE A 269 -15.75 39.32 -6.58
C ILE A 269 -16.74 38.35 -5.97
N LYS A 270 -16.79 37.13 -6.50
CA LYS A 270 -17.54 36.03 -5.88
C LYS A 270 -16.95 35.72 -4.51
N PRO A 271 -17.76 35.34 -3.51
CA PRO A 271 -17.25 34.87 -2.23
C PRO A 271 -16.24 33.74 -2.43
N TYR A 272 -15.10 33.82 -1.75
CA TYR A 272 -14.16 32.70 -1.72
C TYR A 272 -14.82 31.54 -1.01
N GLN A 273 -14.75 30.36 -1.60
CA GLN A 273 -15.22 29.12 -0.98
C GLN A 273 -14.18 28.04 -1.23
N ASN A 274 -13.71 27.42 -0.16
CA ASN A 274 -12.85 26.26 -0.28
C ASN A 274 -13.16 25.25 0.81
N THR A 275 -12.91 24.00 0.48
CA THR A 275 -13.19 22.83 1.30
C THR A 275 -11.95 21.96 1.32
N TRP A 276 -11.52 21.60 2.52
CA TRP A 276 -10.41 20.70 2.75
C TRP A 276 -10.89 19.45 3.47
N LYS A 277 -10.46 18.30 2.97
CA LYS A 277 -10.73 17.01 3.59
C LYS A 277 -9.53 16.61 4.43
N ILE A 278 -9.79 16.16 5.65
CA ILE A 278 -8.79 15.70 6.60
C ILE A 278 -9.09 14.23 6.89
N GLY A 279 -8.14 13.35 6.57
CA GLY A 279 -8.28 11.95 6.94
C GLY A 279 -8.17 11.78 8.45
N VAL A 280 -9.17 11.12 9.04
CA VAL A 280 -9.18 10.76 10.46
C VAL A 280 -8.99 9.26 10.59
N ARG A 281 -7.96 8.86 11.33
CA ARG A 281 -7.73 7.45 11.68
C ARG A 281 -7.79 7.22 13.19
N PRO A 282 -7.96 5.99 13.65
CA PRO A 282 -7.76 5.66 15.04
C PRO A 282 -6.29 5.86 15.47
N ALA A 283 -6.10 6.26 16.72
CA ALA A 283 -4.77 6.43 17.31
C ALA A 283 -4.05 5.08 17.51
N TYR A 284 -4.81 4.00 17.66
CA TYR A 284 -4.33 2.65 17.88
C TYR A 284 -4.90 1.71 16.81
N PRO A 285 -4.22 0.62 16.45
CA PRO A 285 -4.78 -0.36 15.52
C PRO A 285 -6.06 -1.01 16.04
N ALA A 286 -6.86 -1.55 15.14
CA ALA A 286 -8.02 -2.34 15.51
C ALA A 286 -7.58 -3.62 16.23
N GLU A 287 -8.38 -4.04 17.21
CA GLU A 287 -8.29 -5.38 17.77
C GLU A 287 -9.52 -6.18 17.36
N THR A 288 -9.35 -7.49 17.27
CA THR A 288 -10.43 -8.41 16.94
C THR A 288 -10.61 -9.41 18.08
N ILE A 289 -11.84 -9.55 18.55
CA ILE A 289 -12.22 -10.61 19.48
C ILE A 289 -12.91 -11.72 18.71
N HIS A 290 -12.47 -12.95 18.93
CA HIS A 290 -12.98 -14.14 18.27
C HIS A 290 -13.70 -15.04 19.26
N TYR A 291 -14.90 -15.48 18.90
CA TYR A 291 -15.61 -16.55 19.60
C TYR A 291 -15.90 -17.69 18.65
N ALA A 292 -15.63 -18.91 19.09
CA ALA A 292 -15.86 -20.13 18.35
C ALA A 292 -16.67 -21.08 19.23
N ASN A 293 -17.92 -21.34 18.84
CA ASN A 293 -18.84 -22.17 19.60
C ASN A 293 -19.33 -23.34 18.76
N THR A 294 -19.60 -24.45 19.42
CA THR A 294 -20.35 -25.59 18.89
C THR A 294 -21.60 -25.69 19.75
N LEU A 295 -22.77 -25.54 19.14
CA LEU A 295 -24.07 -25.53 19.79
C LEU A 295 -24.80 -26.83 19.43
N ALA A 296 -24.87 -27.76 20.37
CA ALA A 296 -25.74 -28.93 20.27
C ALA A 296 -27.22 -28.52 20.36
N ASP A 297 -28.12 -29.47 20.10
CA ASP A 297 -29.55 -29.25 20.24
C ASP A 297 -29.91 -28.86 21.69
N GLY A 298 -30.67 -27.78 21.85
CA GLY A 298 -31.05 -27.20 23.14
C GLY A 298 -30.01 -26.29 23.80
N GLU A 299 -28.81 -26.15 23.22
CA GLU A 299 -27.76 -25.28 23.78
C GLU A 299 -27.91 -23.81 23.36
N SER A 300 -27.34 -22.92 24.17
CA SER A 300 -27.33 -21.49 23.92
C SER A 300 -25.98 -20.85 24.19
N TRP A 301 -25.71 -19.75 23.49
CA TRP A 301 -24.52 -18.93 23.69
C TRP A 301 -24.88 -17.45 23.70
N ARG A 302 -24.17 -16.68 24.54
CA ARG A 302 -24.33 -15.23 24.65
C ARG A 302 -22.99 -14.54 24.48
N LEU A 303 -22.99 -13.43 23.75
CA LEU A 303 -21.84 -12.56 23.60
C LEU A 303 -21.49 -11.90 24.95
N PRO A 304 -20.26 -12.06 25.46
CA PRO A 304 -19.81 -11.37 26.67
C PRO A 304 -19.65 -9.86 26.41
N ASN A 305 -20.63 -9.06 26.82
CA ASN A 305 -20.64 -7.62 26.58
C ASN A 305 -19.51 -6.87 27.31
N GLU A 306 -18.97 -7.42 28.40
CA GLU A 306 -17.88 -6.83 29.15
C GLU A 306 -16.61 -6.70 28.29
N ALA A 307 -16.36 -7.67 27.40
CA ALA A 307 -15.22 -7.68 26.51
C ALA A 307 -15.25 -6.54 25.47
N LEU A 308 -16.41 -5.94 25.21
CA LEU A 308 -16.59 -4.84 24.27
C LEU A 308 -16.30 -3.47 24.89
N ASN A 309 -16.21 -3.36 26.21
CA ASN A 309 -16.06 -2.08 26.91
C ASN A 309 -14.72 -1.38 26.63
N GLN A 310 -13.71 -2.14 26.20
CA GLN A 310 -12.39 -1.62 25.82
C GLN A 310 -12.40 -0.86 24.48
N PHE A 311 -13.40 -1.07 23.63
CA PHE A 311 -13.48 -0.45 22.30
C PHE A 311 -14.34 0.80 22.28
N ASN A 312 -14.03 1.69 21.34
CA ASN A 312 -14.91 2.79 20.96
C ASN A 312 -16.20 2.23 20.37
N ARG A 313 -17.33 2.46 21.05
CA ARG A 313 -18.63 1.85 20.72
C ARG A 313 -19.09 2.13 19.29
N SER A 314 -18.83 3.33 18.78
CA SER A 314 -19.17 3.74 17.40
C SER A 314 -18.37 3.01 16.32
N THR A 315 -17.28 2.33 16.70
CA THR A 315 -16.37 1.66 15.77
C THR A 315 -16.52 0.14 15.76
N LEU A 316 -17.43 -0.38 16.58
CA LEU A 316 -17.67 -1.83 16.67
C LEU A 316 -18.31 -2.33 15.38
N GLU A 317 -17.69 -3.35 14.79
CA GLU A 317 -18.26 -4.13 13.69
C GLU A 317 -18.21 -5.61 14.06
N GLY A 318 -19.28 -6.33 13.76
CA GLY A 318 -19.37 -7.75 14.05
C GLY A 318 -19.66 -8.58 12.80
N GLU A 319 -19.24 -9.83 12.82
CA GLU A 319 -19.57 -10.82 11.81
C GLU A 319 -19.88 -12.14 12.50
N LEU A 320 -21.09 -12.65 12.26
CA LEU A 320 -21.57 -13.91 12.79
C LEU A 320 -21.74 -14.90 11.63
N LEU A 321 -20.98 -15.99 11.67
CA LEU A 321 -21.17 -17.16 10.83
C LEU A 321 -21.95 -18.22 11.60
N LEU A 322 -23.01 -18.74 10.99
CA LEU A 322 -23.76 -19.93 11.42
C LEU A 322 -23.71 -20.98 10.31
N THR A 323 -23.30 -22.21 10.64
CA THR A 323 -23.22 -23.33 9.69
C THR A 323 -23.40 -24.67 10.40
N SER A 324 -23.93 -25.68 9.72
CA SER A 324 -24.00 -27.05 10.24
C SER A 324 -22.80 -27.93 9.83
N ARG A 325 -21.74 -27.31 9.31
CA ARG A 325 -20.47 -27.97 8.93
C ARG A 325 -19.27 -27.33 9.67
N PRO A 326 -18.14 -28.04 9.81
CA PRO A 326 -16.91 -27.43 10.32
C PRO A 326 -16.51 -26.20 9.49
N PRO A 327 -16.46 -25.00 10.08
CA PRO A 327 -16.36 -23.75 9.33
C PRO A 327 -14.94 -23.50 8.80
N LEU A 328 -14.85 -23.16 7.51
CA LEU A 328 -13.76 -22.38 6.95
C LEU A 328 -14.29 -20.95 6.74
N GLN A 329 -13.83 -19.99 7.54
CA GLN A 329 -14.36 -18.61 7.56
C GLN A 329 -13.94 -17.80 6.32
N VAL A 330 -14.40 -18.19 5.13
CA VAL A 330 -13.97 -17.59 3.84
C VAL A 330 -14.09 -16.07 3.85
N ALA A 331 -15.20 -15.54 4.37
CA ALA A 331 -15.44 -14.10 4.44
C ALA A 331 -14.36 -13.34 5.23
N ARG A 332 -13.93 -13.90 6.37
CA ARG A 332 -12.83 -13.35 7.18
C ARG A 332 -11.56 -13.24 6.36
N TYR A 333 -11.18 -14.31 5.66
CA TYR A 333 -9.91 -14.35 4.91
C TYR A 333 -9.91 -13.37 3.74
N VAL A 334 -11.03 -13.21 3.03
CA VAL A 334 -11.14 -12.21 1.97
C VAL A 334 -11.02 -10.80 2.53
N ARG A 335 -11.65 -10.50 3.67
CA ARG A 335 -11.51 -9.20 4.35
C ARG A 335 -10.06 -8.94 4.76
N GLU A 336 -9.37 -9.94 5.33
CA GLU A 336 -7.95 -9.88 5.72
C GLU A 336 -6.99 -9.71 4.52
N LEU A 337 -7.35 -10.18 3.34
CA LEU A 337 -6.58 -10.01 2.12
C LEU A 337 -6.81 -8.63 1.49
N PHE A 338 -8.05 -8.18 1.39
CA PHE A 338 -8.40 -6.82 0.93
C PHE A 338 -7.90 -5.73 1.88
N ALA A 339 -7.67 -6.10 3.13
CA ALA A 339 -7.11 -5.31 4.22
C ALA A 339 -5.65 -4.93 4.08
N TYR A 340 -4.86 -5.73 3.35
CA TYR A 340 -3.42 -5.73 3.49
C TYR A 340 -2.77 -4.59 2.69
N PRO A 341 -2.07 -3.61 3.32
CA PRO A 341 -1.75 -2.32 2.71
C PRO A 341 -0.35 -2.24 2.08
N TYR A 342 0.43 -3.32 2.17
CA TYR A 342 1.82 -3.33 1.74
C TYR A 342 1.92 -4.03 0.39
N GLY A 343 2.68 -3.42 -0.51
CA GLY A 343 2.71 -3.78 -1.92
C GLY A 343 3.83 -4.75 -2.28
N CYS A 344 4.26 -5.66 -1.39
CA CYS A 344 5.26 -6.66 -1.79
C CYS A 344 4.63 -7.67 -2.78
N LEU A 345 5.47 -8.40 -3.50
CA LEU A 345 5.05 -9.39 -4.50
C LEU A 345 4.06 -10.41 -3.94
N GLU A 346 4.42 -11.03 -2.81
CA GLU A 346 3.60 -12.05 -2.16
C GLU A 346 2.22 -11.52 -1.80
N GLN A 347 2.18 -10.33 -1.21
CA GLN A 347 0.97 -9.71 -0.67
C GLN A 347 0.05 -9.24 -1.79
N THR A 348 0.63 -8.68 -2.85
CA THR A 348 -0.08 -8.30 -4.07
C THR A 348 -0.75 -9.52 -4.67
N VAL A 349 -0.01 -10.62 -4.87
CA VAL A 349 -0.58 -11.85 -5.45
C VAL A 349 -1.65 -12.46 -4.54
N SER A 350 -1.37 -12.60 -3.23
CA SER A 350 -2.32 -13.11 -2.24
C SER A 350 -3.61 -12.29 -2.18
N GLY A 351 -3.50 -10.96 -2.23
CA GLY A 351 -4.64 -10.03 -2.21
C GLY A 351 -5.52 -10.10 -3.45
N LEU A 352 -4.96 -10.49 -4.60
CA LEU A 352 -5.67 -10.55 -5.87
C LEU A 352 -6.41 -11.87 -6.13
N TYR A 353 -6.02 -12.97 -5.50
CA TYR A 353 -6.67 -14.28 -5.69
C TYR A 353 -8.18 -14.29 -5.37
N PRO A 354 -8.67 -13.66 -4.28
CA PRO A 354 -10.09 -13.51 -4.06
C PRO A 354 -10.80 -12.83 -5.22
N SER A 355 -10.26 -11.71 -5.67
CA SER A 355 -10.79 -10.94 -6.80
C SER A 355 -10.74 -11.71 -8.11
N LEU A 356 -9.78 -12.61 -8.29
CA LEU A 356 -9.64 -13.43 -9.50
C LEU A 356 -10.76 -14.49 -9.61
N TYR A 357 -11.18 -15.07 -8.49
CA TYR A 357 -12.09 -16.22 -8.46
C TYR A 357 -13.50 -15.94 -7.92
N SER A 358 -13.73 -14.77 -7.31
CA SER A 358 -15.05 -14.39 -6.81
C SER A 358 -15.69 -13.30 -7.68
N THR A 359 -17.01 -13.39 -7.79
CA THR A 359 -17.89 -12.39 -8.40
C THR A 359 -18.44 -11.42 -7.35
N GLU A 360 -18.94 -10.26 -7.79
CA GLU A 360 -19.69 -9.34 -6.92
C GLU A 360 -20.83 -10.05 -6.17
N LYS A 361 -21.52 -10.98 -6.84
CA LYS A 361 -22.63 -11.75 -6.26
C LYS A 361 -22.17 -12.65 -5.12
N GLU A 362 -21.11 -13.42 -5.32
CA GLU A 362 -20.57 -14.34 -4.30
C GLU A 362 -20.04 -13.56 -3.08
N LEU A 363 -19.31 -12.46 -3.31
CA LEU A 363 -18.82 -11.61 -2.22
C LEU A 363 -19.98 -11.00 -1.40
N LYS A 364 -21.05 -10.57 -2.07
CA LYS A 364 -22.28 -10.11 -1.38
C LYS A 364 -22.96 -11.22 -0.60
N GLN A 365 -23.01 -12.44 -1.13
CA GLN A 365 -23.56 -13.61 -0.41
C GLN A 365 -22.74 -13.94 0.85
N LEU A 366 -21.44 -13.70 0.82
CA LEU A 366 -20.56 -13.82 1.97
C LEU A 366 -20.62 -12.62 2.94
N GLY A 367 -21.47 -11.61 2.68
CA GLY A 367 -21.59 -10.42 3.52
C GLY A 367 -20.40 -9.45 3.40
N ILE A 368 -19.59 -9.58 2.34
CA ILE A 368 -18.40 -8.75 2.11
C ILE A 368 -18.79 -7.51 1.32
N LYS A 369 -18.43 -6.33 1.83
CA LYS A 369 -18.49 -5.08 1.07
C LYS A 369 -17.48 -5.17 -0.08
N THR A 370 -17.96 -5.14 -1.31
CA THR A 370 -17.14 -5.30 -2.51
C THR A 370 -17.40 -4.17 -3.52
N GLN A 371 -16.39 -3.93 -4.35
CA GLN A 371 -16.49 -3.13 -5.57
C GLN A 371 -17.30 -3.86 -6.66
N THR A 372 -17.70 -3.12 -7.69
CA THR A 372 -18.36 -3.70 -8.88
C THR A 372 -17.39 -4.62 -9.64
N ASP A 373 -17.91 -5.56 -10.42
CA ASP A 373 -17.07 -6.45 -11.23
C ASP A 373 -16.15 -5.69 -12.23
N MET A 374 -16.58 -4.51 -12.71
CA MET A 374 -15.76 -3.65 -13.58
C MET A 374 -14.58 -3.03 -12.83
N GLN A 375 -14.81 -2.44 -11.65
CA GLN A 375 -13.75 -1.90 -10.80
C GLN A 375 -12.79 -3.00 -10.33
N ARG A 376 -13.32 -4.19 -10.02
CA ARG A 376 -12.51 -5.36 -9.68
C ARG A 376 -11.58 -5.77 -10.82
N LYS A 377 -12.07 -5.72 -12.06
CA LYS A 377 -11.26 -5.98 -13.24
C LYS A 377 -10.10 -4.97 -13.36
N GLU A 378 -10.40 -3.68 -13.25
CA GLU A 378 -9.37 -2.62 -13.28
C GLU A 378 -8.34 -2.79 -12.16
N ALA A 379 -8.77 -3.17 -10.95
CA ALA A 379 -7.88 -3.46 -9.82
C ALA A 379 -6.94 -4.63 -10.10
N ILE A 380 -7.42 -5.70 -10.74
CA ILE A 380 -6.58 -6.83 -11.16
C ILE A 380 -5.59 -6.41 -12.24
N GLU A 381 -6.00 -5.63 -13.23
CA GLU A 381 -5.10 -5.15 -14.30
C GLU A 381 -3.98 -4.26 -13.74
N LYS A 382 -4.31 -3.35 -12.81
CA LYS A 382 -3.31 -2.57 -12.05
C LYS A 382 -2.40 -3.48 -11.22
N GLY A 383 -2.96 -4.48 -10.56
CA GLY A 383 -2.22 -5.47 -9.77
C GLY A 383 -1.24 -6.30 -10.60
N ILE A 384 -1.64 -6.72 -11.81
CA ILE A 384 -0.77 -7.40 -12.78
C ILE A 384 0.38 -6.47 -13.19
N ALA A 385 0.09 -5.21 -13.53
CA ALA A 385 1.12 -4.23 -13.86
C ALA A 385 2.11 -4.05 -12.70
N HIS A 386 1.62 -3.95 -11.46
CA HIS A 386 2.44 -3.85 -10.26
C HIS A 386 3.36 -5.07 -10.06
N ILE A 387 2.82 -6.30 -10.15
CA ILE A 387 3.60 -7.55 -10.08
C ILE A 387 4.75 -7.53 -11.10
N LEU A 388 4.49 -7.08 -12.32
CA LEU A 388 5.48 -7.05 -13.39
C LEU A 388 6.61 -6.02 -13.14
N THR A 389 6.40 -5.00 -12.31
CA THR A 389 7.48 -4.08 -11.89
C THR A 389 8.56 -4.77 -11.05
N MET A 390 8.23 -5.92 -10.45
CA MET A 390 9.14 -6.73 -9.64
C MET A 390 9.78 -7.87 -10.44
N GLN A 391 9.46 -8.01 -11.73
CA GLN A 391 10.05 -9.01 -12.61
C GLN A 391 11.49 -8.62 -12.97
N LYS A 392 12.42 -9.53 -12.73
CA LYS A 392 13.84 -9.42 -13.07
C LYS A 392 14.07 -9.69 -14.56
N SER A 393 15.21 -9.21 -15.08
CA SER A 393 15.61 -9.37 -16.48
C SER A 393 15.64 -10.82 -16.97
N GLU A 394 16.02 -11.73 -16.08
CA GLU A 394 16.15 -13.16 -16.31
C GLU A 394 14.84 -13.94 -16.16
N GLY A 395 13.73 -13.25 -15.85
CA GLY A 395 12.37 -13.78 -15.81
C GLY A 395 11.81 -14.08 -14.42
N GLY A 396 12.68 -14.19 -13.40
CA GLY A 396 12.27 -14.37 -12.00
C GLY A 396 11.67 -13.11 -11.38
N PHE A 397 11.20 -13.21 -10.14
CA PHE A 397 10.64 -12.09 -9.41
C PHE A 397 11.37 -11.84 -8.09
N ALA A 398 11.45 -10.58 -7.69
CA ALA A 398 11.96 -10.14 -6.40
C ALA A 398 10.82 -9.70 -5.47
N LEU A 399 11.07 -9.61 -4.17
CA LEU A 399 10.01 -9.35 -3.19
C LEU A 399 9.40 -7.93 -3.27
N TRP A 400 10.23 -6.91 -3.50
CA TRP A 400 9.79 -5.50 -3.42
C TRP A 400 10.00 -4.71 -4.71
N ALA A 401 11.10 -4.97 -5.43
CA ALA A 401 11.46 -4.26 -6.64
C ALA A 401 12.41 -5.09 -7.49
N GLN A 402 12.44 -4.85 -8.80
CA GLN A 402 13.28 -5.56 -9.77
C GLN A 402 14.77 -5.72 -9.37
N GLY A 403 15.33 -4.69 -8.71
CA GLY A 403 16.73 -4.69 -8.26
C GLY A 403 17.03 -5.60 -7.06
N GLY A 404 16.00 -6.07 -6.35
CA GLY A 404 16.15 -6.94 -5.18
C GLY A 404 16.60 -8.35 -5.52
N ARG A 405 16.87 -9.17 -4.49
CA ARG A 405 17.16 -10.59 -4.67
C ARG A 405 15.97 -11.33 -5.29
N GLU A 406 16.25 -12.33 -6.10
CA GLU A 406 15.20 -13.22 -6.62
C GLU A 406 14.62 -14.11 -5.51
N GLU A 407 13.29 -14.22 -5.51
CA GLU A 407 12.52 -15.07 -4.61
C GLU A 407 12.02 -16.28 -5.40
N PHE A 408 12.66 -17.45 -5.21
CA PHE A 408 12.45 -18.61 -6.10
C PHE A 408 11.05 -19.20 -5.96
N TRP A 409 10.58 -19.38 -4.72
CA TRP A 409 9.23 -19.87 -4.46
C TRP A 409 8.17 -18.85 -4.91
N LEU A 410 8.38 -17.56 -4.63
CA LEU A 410 7.44 -16.51 -5.07
C LEU A 410 7.45 -16.29 -6.59
N THR A 411 8.55 -16.60 -7.28
CA THR A 411 8.57 -16.62 -8.75
C THR A 411 7.57 -17.64 -9.28
N ALA A 412 7.51 -18.85 -8.70
CA ALA A 412 6.49 -19.84 -9.05
C ALA A 412 5.09 -19.34 -8.69
N TYR A 413 4.92 -18.75 -7.51
CA TYR A 413 3.64 -18.19 -7.04
C TYR A 413 3.09 -17.08 -7.95
N ALA A 414 3.90 -16.08 -8.31
CA ALA A 414 3.52 -15.01 -9.21
C ALA A 414 3.23 -15.54 -10.63
N THR A 415 4.02 -16.51 -11.11
CA THR A 415 3.79 -17.14 -12.42
C THR A 415 2.48 -17.93 -12.45
N ASP A 416 2.14 -18.64 -11.37
CA ASP A 416 0.87 -19.35 -11.21
C ASP A 416 -0.31 -18.38 -11.30
N PHE A 417 -0.24 -17.28 -10.54
CA PHE A 417 -1.27 -16.23 -10.58
C PHE A 417 -1.40 -15.60 -11.97
N LEU A 418 -0.30 -15.18 -12.60
CA LEU A 418 -0.32 -14.58 -13.94
C LEU A 418 -0.90 -15.55 -14.98
N PHE A 419 -0.56 -16.83 -14.90
CA PHE A 419 -1.14 -17.84 -15.79
C PHE A 419 -2.64 -18.02 -15.53
N ARG A 420 -3.07 -18.15 -14.28
CA ARG A 420 -4.49 -18.26 -13.91
C ARG A 420 -5.28 -17.02 -14.31
N ALA A 421 -4.70 -15.82 -14.15
CA ALA A 421 -5.29 -14.57 -14.64
C ALA A 421 -5.50 -14.60 -16.15
N SER A 422 -4.51 -15.07 -16.92
CA SER A 422 -4.68 -15.23 -18.37
C SER A 422 -5.80 -16.22 -18.73
N GLN A 423 -5.98 -17.30 -17.97
CA GLN A 423 -7.07 -18.25 -18.16
C GLN A 423 -8.45 -17.66 -17.85
N GLN A 424 -8.53 -16.68 -16.93
CA GLN A 424 -9.74 -15.93 -16.63
C GLN A 424 -9.99 -14.75 -17.59
N GLY A 425 -9.16 -14.58 -18.63
CA GLY A 425 -9.34 -13.57 -19.67
C GLY A 425 -8.73 -12.19 -19.37
N TYR A 426 -7.88 -12.07 -18.35
CA TYR A 426 -7.12 -10.84 -18.08
C TYR A 426 -5.91 -10.74 -19.01
N GLU A 427 -5.56 -9.51 -19.40
CA GLU A 427 -4.41 -9.26 -20.26
C GLU A 427 -3.10 -9.43 -19.47
N VAL A 428 -2.27 -10.38 -19.88
CA VAL A 428 -0.94 -10.63 -19.32
C VAL A 428 0.07 -10.63 -20.47
N PRO A 429 1.12 -9.78 -20.43
CA PRO A 429 2.11 -9.71 -21.50
C PRO A 429 2.78 -11.07 -21.76
N THR A 430 2.65 -11.57 -22.99
CA THR A 430 3.08 -12.93 -23.38
C THR A 430 4.57 -13.15 -23.15
N GLU A 431 5.40 -12.15 -23.45
CA GLU A 431 6.85 -12.21 -23.23
C GLU A 431 7.22 -12.26 -21.75
N ALA A 432 6.50 -11.55 -20.89
CA ALA A 432 6.75 -11.58 -19.45
C ALA A 432 6.45 -12.97 -18.88
N LEU A 433 5.30 -13.56 -19.24
CA LEU A 433 4.93 -14.91 -18.84
C LEU A 433 5.86 -15.96 -19.44
N LYS A 434 6.32 -15.77 -20.68
CA LYS A 434 7.31 -16.66 -21.32
C LYS A 434 8.63 -16.66 -20.53
N ARG A 435 9.20 -15.49 -20.23
CA ARG A 435 10.44 -15.40 -19.43
C ARG A 435 10.30 -16.03 -18.05
N ALA A 436 9.15 -15.83 -17.39
CA ALA A 436 8.88 -16.46 -16.10
C ALA A 436 8.86 -17.98 -16.20
N ASN A 437 8.19 -18.54 -17.21
CA ASN A 437 8.20 -19.98 -17.49
C ASN A 437 9.60 -20.52 -17.82
N ASP A 438 10.37 -19.81 -18.64
CA ASP A 438 11.75 -20.15 -18.96
C ASP A 438 12.61 -20.17 -17.68
N ARG A 439 12.34 -19.26 -16.72
CA ARG A 439 12.99 -19.26 -15.40
C ARG A 439 12.58 -20.45 -14.54
N LEU A 440 11.29 -20.79 -14.48
CA LEU A 440 10.81 -21.99 -13.77
C LEU A 440 11.40 -23.28 -14.34
N LEU A 441 11.53 -23.38 -15.66
CA LEU A 441 12.15 -24.53 -16.31
C LEU A 441 13.62 -24.67 -15.88
N ARG A 442 14.35 -23.56 -15.77
CA ARG A 442 15.71 -23.57 -15.23
C ARG A 442 15.77 -24.08 -13.78
N TYR A 443 14.78 -23.80 -12.93
CA TYR A 443 14.74 -24.36 -11.57
C TYR A 443 14.62 -25.89 -11.59
N LEU A 444 13.84 -26.44 -12.52
CA LEU A 444 13.73 -27.89 -12.69
C LEU A 444 15.04 -28.50 -13.17
N GLN A 445 15.70 -27.87 -14.14
CA GLN A 445 16.90 -28.34 -14.83
C GLN A 445 18.20 -28.20 -14.01
N ASP A 446 18.35 -27.11 -13.25
CA ASP A 446 19.53 -26.85 -12.41
C ASP A 446 19.09 -26.46 -10.99
N LYS A 447 19.23 -27.41 -10.06
CA LYS A 447 18.85 -27.22 -8.66
C LYS A 447 19.70 -26.18 -7.92
N ASN A 448 20.91 -25.89 -8.40
CA ASN A 448 21.83 -24.98 -7.71
C ASN A 448 21.47 -23.51 -7.93
N ILE A 449 20.66 -23.20 -8.96
CA ILE A 449 20.10 -21.87 -9.16
C ILE A 449 19.22 -21.49 -7.99
N VAL A 450 18.41 -22.43 -7.48
CA VAL A 450 17.57 -22.21 -6.31
C VAL A 450 18.45 -22.22 -5.07
N ASN A 451 18.71 -21.04 -4.55
CA ASN A 451 19.57 -20.87 -3.40
C ASN A 451 18.93 -19.84 -2.46
N GLU A 452 18.37 -20.27 -1.35
CA GLU A 452 17.81 -19.39 -0.32
C GLU A 452 18.88 -19.04 0.72
N GLU A 453 18.89 -17.80 1.21
CA GLU A 453 19.93 -17.29 2.13
C GLU A 453 19.58 -17.50 3.60
N TYR A 454 18.30 -17.29 3.96
CA TYR A 454 17.82 -17.29 5.33
C TYR A 454 17.15 -18.62 5.73
N VAL A 455 17.55 -19.73 5.09
CA VAL A 455 16.97 -21.05 5.37
C VAL A 455 18.00 -21.95 6.03
N VAL A 456 17.50 -22.82 6.91
CA VAL A 456 18.34 -23.77 7.64
C VAL A 456 18.54 -25.06 6.85
N ASN A 457 17.56 -25.44 6.00
CA ASN A 457 17.63 -26.64 5.17
C ASN A 457 17.49 -26.30 3.69
N GLN A 458 18.63 -26.20 3.01
CA GLN A 458 18.70 -25.81 1.61
C GLN A 458 18.04 -26.81 0.67
N ASP A 459 18.19 -28.10 0.93
CA ASP A 459 17.63 -29.13 0.05
C ASP A 459 16.10 -29.13 0.13
N ALA A 460 15.54 -28.94 1.32
CA ALA A 460 14.10 -28.80 1.48
C ALA A 460 13.54 -27.53 0.82
N ALA A 461 14.24 -26.39 0.94
CA ALA A 461 13.86 -25.15 0.27
C ALA A 461 13.89 -25.29 -1.26
N ARG A 462 14.97 -25.89 -1.79
CA ARG A 462 15.10 -26.21 -3.22
C ARG A 462 13.98 -27.12 -3.70
N PHE A 463 13.69 -28.17 -2.95
CA PHE A 463 12.64 -29.12 -3.30
C PHE A 463 11.28 -28.43 -3.36
N SER A 464 10.93 -27.60 -2.37
CA SER A 464 9.67 -26.86 -2.32
C SER A 464 9.49 -25.92 -3.52
N ALA A 465 10.48 -25.08 -3.83
CA ALA A 465 10.39 -24.16 -4.96
C ALA A 465 10.30 -24.91 -6.31
N ARG A 466 11.06 -26.00 -6.48
CA ARG A 466 11.07 -26.82 -7.70
C ARG A 466 9.78 -27.62 -7.87
N ALA A 467 9.21 -28.14 -6.79
CA ALA A 467 7.92 -28.83 -6.83
C ALA A 467 6.78 -27.89 -7.22
N TYR A 468 6.79 -26.66 -6.71
CA TYR A 468 5.79 -25.68 -7.13
C TYR A 468 6.00 -25.24 -8.59
N ALA A 469 7.25 -24.98 -9.01
CA ALA A 469 7.59 -24.70 -10.40
C ALA A 469 7.13 -25.81 -11.36
N ALA A 470 7.29 -27.08 -10.95
CA ALA A 470 6.79 -28.24 -11.67
C ALA A 470 5.28 -28.21 -11.86
N LEU A 471 4.51 -27.92 -10.80
CA LEU A 471 3.06 -27.79 -10.87
C LEU A 471 2.64 -26.68 -11.86
N VAL A 472 3.24 -25.50 -11.75
CA VAL A 472 2.90 -24.33 -12.60
C VAL A 472 3.20 -24.60 -14.07
N LEU A 473 4.33 -25.26 -14.38
CA LEU A 473 4.66 -25.67 -15.73
C LEU A 473 3.75 -26.80 -16.23
N ALA A 474 3.36 -27.75 -15.38
CA ALA A 474 2.48 -28.86 -15.75
C ALA A 474 1.04 -28.39 -16.04
N ASN A 475 0.53 -27.40 -15.30
CA ASN A 475 -0.74 -26.72 -15.61
C ASN A 475 -0.76 -26.08 -17.00
N GLN A 476 0.43 -25.77 -17.53
CA GLN A 476 0.63 -25.22 -18.88
C GLN A 476 1.05 -26.28 -19.92
N GLN A 477 1.14 -27.56 -19.54
CA GLN A 477 1.66 -28.65 -20.39
C GLN A 477 3.11 -28.40 -20.87
N LYS A 478 3.90 -27.66 -20.09
CA LYS A 478 5.29 -27.28 -20.38
C LYS A 478 6.33 -27.99 -19.51
N ALA A 479 5.91 -28.79 -18.52
CA ALA A 479 6.83 -29.49 -17.63
C ALA A 479 7.40 -30.76 -18.30
N PRO A 480 8.72 -30.86 -18.56
CA PRO A 480 9.28 -32.07 -19.15
C PRO A 480 9.19 -33.25 -18.18
N LEU A 481 8.61 -34.37 -18.63
CA LEU A 481 8.38 -35.53 -17.76
C LEU A 481 9.67 -36.14 -17.18
N GLY A 482 10.79 -36.04 -17.92
CA GLY A 482 12.10 -36.46 -17.43
C GLY A 482 12.56 -35.66 -16.19
N GLU A 483 12.30 -34.35 -16.18
CA GLU A 483 12.64 -33.48 -15.05
C GLU A 483 11.76 -33.77 -13.84
N LEU A 484 10.46 -34.01 -14.04
CA LEU A 484 9.54 -34.39 -12.97
C LEU A 484 9.95 -35.72 -12.32
N ARG A 485 10.32 -36.71 -13.14
CA ARG A 485 10.82 -38.01 -12.65
C ARG A 485 12.13 -37.87 -11.90
N ARG A 486 13.03 -36.98 -12.33
CA ARG A 486 14.28 -36.69 -11.61
C ARG A 486 13.99 -36.07 -10.25
N LEU A 487 13.09 -35.09 -10.19
CA LEU A 487 12.67 -34.47 -8.93
C LEU A 487 11.98 -35.49 -7.99
N TYR A 488 11.20 -36.43 -8.53
CA TYR A 488 10.59 -37.52 -7.74
C TYR A 488 11.63 -38.42 -7.04
N LEU A 489 12.81 -38.62 -7.63
CA LEU A 489 13.89 -39.38 -6.98
C LEU A 489 14.46 -38.65 -5.76
N GLU A 490 14.31 -37.32 -5.71
CA GLU A 490 14.77 -36.46 -4.62
C GLU A 490 13.69 -36.23 -3.54
N ARG A 491 12.51 -36.87 -3.62
CA ARG A 491 11.35 -36.63 -2.74
C ARG A 491 11.62 -36.68 -1.23
N ASN A 492 12.62 -37.46 -0.80
CA ASN A 492 13.02 -37.54 0.61
C ASN A 492 13.55 -36.20 1.16
N GLN A 493 13.91 -35.25 0.28
CA GLN A 493 14.33 -33.90 0.64
C GLN A 493 13.14 -33.00 1.02
N ALA A 494 11.90 -33.40 0.76
CA ALA A 494 10.72 -32.59 1.07
C ALA A 494 10.68 -32.18 2.56
N GLY A 495 10.49 -30.87 2.78
CA GLY A 495 10.28 -30.29 4.11
C GLY A 495 8.82 -30.37 4.59
N SER A 496 7.89 -30.53 3.66
CA SER A 496 6.45 -30.58 3.88
C SER A 496 5.75 -31.45 2.85
N GLY A 497 4.61 -32.04 3.25
CA GLY A 497 3.74 -32.82 2.37
C GLY A 497 3.19 -32.04 1.17
N LEU A 498 3.04 -30.72 1.27
CA LEU A 498 2.54 -29.91 0.15
C LEU A 498 3.43 -30.03 -1.10
N ALA A 499 4.75 -29.99 -0.94
CA ALA A 499 5.67 -30.10 -2.09
C ALA A 499 5.53 -31.47 -2.78
N LEU A 500 5.25 -32.53 -2.02
CA LEU A 500 4.96 -33.85 -2.57
C LEU A 500 3.63 -33.86 -3.33
N VAL A 501 2.58 -33.27 -2.78
CA VAL A 501 1.28 -33.15 -3.47
C VAL A 501 1.40 -32.34 -4.76
N GLN A 502 2.10 -31.21 -4.75
CA GLN A 502 2.34 -30.37 -5.94
C GLN A 502 3.06 -31.15 -7.04
N LEU A 503 4.13 -31.86 -6.71
CA LEU A 503 4.84 -32.72 -7.67
C LEU A 503 3.98 -33.90 -8.15
N GLY A 504 3.15 -34.46 -7.28
CA GLY A 504 2.27 -35.57 -7.60
C GLY A 504 1.20 -35.15 -8.60
N VAL A 505 0.57 -33.99 -8.38
CA VAL A 505 -0.36 -33.38 -9.34
C VAL A 505 0.35 -33.06 -10.66
N ALA A 506 1.56 -32.50 -10.63
CA ALA A 506 2.34 -32.24 -11.84
C ALA A 506 2.61 -33.52 -12.66
N LEU A 507 3.01 -34.62 -12.00
CA LEU A 507 3.21 -35.92 -12.64
C LEU A 507 1.91 -36.46 -13.24
N LYS A 508 0.77 -36.30 -12.55
CA LYS A 508 -0.54 -36.71 -13.06
C LYS A 508 -0.92 -35.95 -14.33
N LEU A 509 -0.77 -34.62 -14.31
CA LEU A 509 -1.06 -33.75 -15.46
C LEU A 509 -0.20 -34.05 -16.68
N MET A 510 1.01 -34.59 -16.48
CA MET A 510 1.93 -35.00 -17.55
C MET A 510 1.86 -36.52 -17.86
N GLY A 511 0.94 -37.27 -17.25
CA GLY A 511 0.63 -38.66 -17.61
C GLY A 511 1.36 -39.78 -16.82
N ASP A 512 2.10 -39.49 -15.76
CA ASP A 512 2.76 -40.50 -14.90
C ASP A 512 1.92 -40.81 -13.65
N ASN A 513 0.78 -41.47 -13.86
CA ASN A 513 -0.23 -41.73 -12.82
C ASN A 513 0.29 -42.55 -11.63
N SER A 514 1.13 -43.57 -11.88
CA SER A 514 1.62 -44.45 -10.82
C SER A 514 2.49 -43.71 -9.80
N ARG A 515 3.42 -42.86 -10.25
CA ARG A 515 4.21 -42.02 -9.34
C ARG A 515 3.37 -40.94 -8.70
N ALA A 516 2.43 -40.36 -9.44
CA ALA A 516 1.53 -39.35 -8.93
C ALA A 516 0.71 -39.83 -7.73
N GLU A 517 0.02 -40.96 -7.86
CA GLU A 517 -0.83 -41.54 -6.80
C GLU A 517 -0.02 -41.83 -5.54
N SER A 518 1.15 -42.47 -5.68
CA SER A 518 2.05 -42.73 -4.57
C SER A 518 2.50 -41.45 -3.86
N LEU A 519 2.84 -40.41 -4.62
CA LEU A 519 3.37 -39.17 -4.06
C LEU A 519 2.29 -38.31 -3.39
N ILE A 520 1.08 -38.32 -3.94
CA ILE A 520 -0.08 -37.65 -3.35
C ILE A 520 -0.45 -38.32 -2.02
N ALA A 521 -0.54 -39.65 -1.98
CA ALA A 521 -0.84 -40.40 -0.76
C ALA A 521 0.22 -40.18 0.35
N GLU A 522 1.49 -40.10 -0.03
CA GLU A 522 2.58 -39.73 0.89
C GLU A 522 2.42 -38.29 1.38
N GLY A 523 2.19 -37.34 0.46
CA GLY A 523 2.10 -35.92 0.75
C GLY A 523 0.93 -35.53 1.66
N VAL A 524 -0.25 -36.15 1.51
CA VAL A 524 -1.43 -35.82 2.35
C VAL A 524 -1.26 -36.25 3.81
N THR A 525 -0.40 -37.22 4.09
CA THR A 525 -0.13 -37.70 5.46
C THR A 525 1.13 -37.12 6.08
N MET A 526 2.02 -36.55 5.26
CA MET A 526 3.30 -36.01 5.72
C MET A 526 3.12 -34.65 6.42
N PRO A 527 3.46 -34.52 7.71
CA PRO A 527 3.40 -33.25 8.41
C PRO A 527 4.52 -32.31 7.95
N ARG A 528 4.30 -31.01 8.12
CA ARG A 528 5.36 -30.00 8.00
C ARG A 528 6.38 -30.20 9.10
N LYS A 529 7.67 -30.29 8.76
CA LYS A 529 8.76 -30.42 9.74
C LYS A 529 8.90 -29.09 10.50
N TYR A 530 8.56 -29.09 11.79
CA TYR A 530 8.35 -27.89 12.64
C TYR A 530 9.59 -27.00 12.85
N ASN A 531 10.78 -27.42 12.43
CA ASN A 531 12.02 -26.81 12.89
C ASN A 531 12.65 -25.77 11.95
N TYR A 532 12.16 -25.52 10.74
CA TYR A 532 12.97 -24.78 9.76
C TYR A 532 12.20 -23.86 8.82
N GLY A 533 12.69 -22.62 8.65
CA GLY A 533 12.28 -21.73 7.57
C GLY A 533 12.67 -22.35 6.23
N LEU A 534 11.67 -22.85 5.49
CA LEU A 534 11.86 -23.54 4.20
C LEU A 534 11.98 -22.56 3.01
N GLY A 535 11.99 -21.25 3.26
CA GLY A 535 11.96 -20.23 2.20
C GLY A 535 10.68 -20.25 1.36
N ASP A 536 9.66 -20.99 1.81
CA ASP A 536 8.41 -21.22 1.09
C ASP A 536 7.24 -20.40 1.63
N TYR A 537 7.51 -19.43 2.52
CA TYR A 537 6.49 -18.57 3.12
C TYR A 537 5.36 -19.35 3.82
N GLY A 538 5.66 -20.59 4.27
CA GLY A 538 4.66 -21.55 4.72
C GLY A 538 4.53 -21.80 6.20
N SER A 539 3.37 -22.34 6.55
CA SER A 539 3.01 -22.85 7.86
C SER A 539 2.22 -24.17 7.70
N THR A 540 1.98 -24.87 8.80
CA THR A 540 1.14 -26.07 8.80
C THR A 540 -0.27 -25.77 8.29
N ILE A 541 -0.85 -24.61 8.66
CA ILE A 541 -2.18 -24.17 8.21
C ILE A 541 -2.16 -23.91 6.71
N ARG A 542 -1.16 -23.17 6.24
CA ARG A 542 -0.97 -22.85 4.82
C ARG A 542 -0.86 -24.12 3.97
N ASP A 543 -0.03 -25.05 4.39
CA ASP A 543 0.23 -26.30 3.66
C ASP A 543 -1.02 -27.19 3.62
N GLN A 544 -1.72 -27.36 4.75
CA GLN A 544 -2.98 -28.13 4.80
C GLN A 544 -4.06 -27.52 3.90
N ALA A 545 -4.22 -26.20 3.94
CA ALA A 545 -5.19 -25.50 3.11
C ALA A 545 -4.88 -25.63 1.61
N LEU A 546 -3.62 -25.46 1.19
CA LEU A 546 -3.25 -25.65 -0.22
C LEU A 546 -3.34 -27.11 -0.68
N ILE A 547 -3.05 -28.09 0.19
CA ILE A 547 -3.30 -29.50 -0.12
C ILE A 547 -4.80 -29.70 -0.40
N ILE A 548 -5.69 -29.23 0.48
CA ILE A 548 -7.14 -29.30 0.26
C ILE A 548 -7.53 -28.61 -1.05
N ALA A 549 -7.02 -27.42 -1.34
CA ALA A 549 -7.30 -26.69 -2.57
C ALA A 549 -6.88 -27.48 -3.82
N LEU A 550 -5.68 -28.08 -3.82
CA LEU A 550 -5.17 -28.90 -4.93
C LEU A 550 -5.99 -30.18 -5.14
N LEU A 551 -6.36 -30.85 -4.05
CA LEU A 551 -7.21 -32.05 -4.10
C LEU A 551 -8.61 -31.72 -4.61
N SER A 552 -9.19 -30.60 -4.18
CA SER A 552 -10.48 -30.09 -4.67
C SER A 552 -10.43 -29.73 -6.16
N GLU A 553 -9.42 -28.96 -6.59
CA GLU A 553 -9.27 -28.50 -7.97
C GLU A 553 -9.11 -29.67 -8.96
N ASN A 554 -8.45 -30.75 -8.53
CA ASN A 554 -8.15 -31.91 -9.38
C ASN A 554 -9.06 -33.13 -9.15
N ASN A 555 -10.07 -33.02 -8.26
CA ASN A 555 -10.96 -34.12 -7.86
C ASN A 555 -10.20 -35.38 -7.39
N LEU A 556 -9.23 -35.21 -6.49
CA LEU A 556 -8.35 -36.27 -5.98
C LEU A 556 -8.65 -36.57 -4.50
N GLU A 557 -8.48 -37.82 -4.07
CA GLU A 557 -8.49 -38.23 -2.65
C GLU A 557 -9.68 -37.68 -1.84
N THR A 558 -10.90 -37.74 -2.38
CA THR A 558 -12.07 -37.00 -1.83
C THR A 558 -12.37 -37.31 -0.37
N GLN A 559 -12.23 -38.56 0.07
CA GLN A 559 -12.42 -38.95 1.48
C GLN A 559 -11.36 -38.32 2.40
N THR A 560 -10.08 -38.40 2.01
CA THR A 560 -8.95 -37.82 2.76
C THR A 560 -9.04 -36.30 2.79
N ARG A 561 -9.43 -35.68 1.67
CA ARG A 561 -9.68 -34.24 1.56
C ARG A 561 -10.75 -33.81 2.56
N ASP A 562 -11.91 -34.47 2.57
CA ASP A 562 -13.03 -34.09 3.42
C ASP A 562 -12.69 -34.26 4.92
N ALA A 563 -11.95 -35.32 5.29
CA ALA A 563 -11.42 -35.48 6.65
C ALA A 563 -10.39 -34.38 7.02
N SER A 564 -9.58 -33.94 6.05
CA SER A 564 -8.59 -32.88 6.25
C SER A 564 -9.24 -31.52 6.48
N VAL A 565 -10.40 -31.24 5.86
CA VAL A 565 -11.18 -30.01 6.10
C VAL A 565 -11.61 -29.91 7.56
N ILE A 566 -12.05 -31.02 8.16
CA ILE A 566 -12.44 -31.08 9.57
C ILE A 566 -11.23 -30.77 10.46
N THR A 567 -10.11 -31.47 10.23
CA THR A 567 -8.87 -31.28 10.99
C THR A 567 -8.35 -29.83 10.87
N LEU A 568 -8.44 -29.24 9.68
CA LEU A 568 -8.06 -27.85 9.46
C LEU A 568 -8.98 -26.90 10.23
N SER A 569 -10.30 -27.11 10.20
CA SER A 569 -11.27 -26.31 10.96
C SER A 569 -10.99 -26.33 12.46
N ASP A 570 -10.65 -27.50 13.01
CA ASP A 570 -10.26 -27.65 14.42
C ASP A 570 -8.97 -26.88 14.73
N ASN A 571 -7.94 -26.98 13.88
CA ASN A 571 -6.66 -26.27 14.03
C ASN A 571 -6.77 -24.74 13.94
N LEU A 572 -7.85 -24.24 13.33
CA LEU A 572 -8.15 -22.80 13.25
C LEU A 572 -8.84 -22.27 14.50
N THR A 573 -9.32 -23.15 15.39
CA THR A 573 -10.00 -22.74 16.63
C THR A 573 -9.00 -22.08 17.58
N GLY A 574 -9.27 -20.84 17.99
CA GLY A 574 -8.39 -20.05 18.86
C GLY A 574 -7.20 -19.39 18.15
N ARG A 575 -7.11 -19.44 16.81
CA ARG A 575 -6.10 -18.69 16.05
C ARG A 575 -6.52 -17.23 15.88
N GLU A 576 -5.70 -16.33 16.40
CA GLU A 576 -5.93 -14.87 16.35
C GLU A 576 -5.37 -14.23 15.07
N TRP A 577 -4.16 -14.60 14.64
CA TRP A 577 -3.48 -13.98 13.51
C TRP A 577 -3.11 -14.98 12.41
N PHE A 578 -3.27 -14.54 11.16
CA PHE A 578 -2.90 -15.27 9.95
C PHE A 578 -1.95 -14.43 9.10
N SER A 579 -1.01 -15.06 8.39
CA SER A 579 -0.26 -14.40 7.31
C SER A 579 -1.13 -14.23 6.06
N THR A 580 -0.73 -13.36 5.14
CA THR A 580 -1.37 -13.23 3.80
C THR A 580 -1.39 -14.56 3.05
N GLN A 581 -0.30 -15.33 3.13
CA GLN A 581 -0.23 -16.69 2.59
C GLN A 581 -1.25 -17.64 3.21
N GLU A 582 -1.41 -17.61 4.54
CA GLU A 582 -2.40 -18.44 5.24
C GLU A 582 -3.83 -18.04 4.85
N SER A 583 -4.17 -16.74 4.91
CA SER A 583 -5.49 -16.24 4.55
C SER A 583 -5.83 -16.58 3.09
N ASN A 584 -4.90 -16.39 2.14
CA ASN A 584 -5.13 -16.77 0.73
C ASN A 584 -5.28 -18.29 0.56
N SER A 585 -4.44 -19.08 1.21
CA SER A 585 -4.54 -20.55 1.11
C SER A 585 -5.86 -21.07 1.68
N LEU A 586 -6.33 -20.49 2.79
CA LEU A 586 -7.61 -20.79 3.41
C LEU A 586 -8.79 -20.37 2.52
N TYR A 587 -8.69 -19.23 1.86
CA TYR A 587 -9.65 -18.81 0.83
C TYR A 587 -9.69 -19.81 -0.35
N LEU A 588 -8.53 -20.16 -0.91
CA LEU A 588 -8.44 -21.10 -2.05
C LEU A 588 -8.96 -22.50 -1.71
N ALA A 589 -8.81 -22.95 -0.46
CA ALA A 589 -9.39 -24.17 0.04
C ALA A 589 -10.91 -24.04 0.21
N GLY A 590 -11.35 -22.99 0.90
CA GLY A 590 -12.74 -22.78 1.29
C GLY A 590 -13.68 -22.50 0.12
N ARG A 591 -13.20 -21.90 -0.98
CA ARG A 591 -14.05 -21.51 -2.12
C ARG A 591 -14.84 -22.66 -2.74
N PHE A 592 -14.32 -23.89 -2.68
CA PHE A 592 -15.00 -25.08 -3.19
C PHE A 592 -16.16 -25.57 -2.33
N PHE A 593 -16.31 -25.01 -1.12
CA PHE A 593 -17.30 -25.45 -0.13
C PHE A 593 -18.38 -24.39 0.14
N ILE A 594 -18.32 -23.21 -0.50
CA ILE A 594 -19.27 -22.10 -0.28
C ILE A 594 -20.72 -22.51 -0.61
N ASP A 595 -20.93 -23.14 -1.78
CA ASP A 595 -22.29 -23.48 -2.27
C ASP A 595 -22.71 -24.92 -1.95
N MET A 596 -21.98 -25.60 -1.07
CA MET A 596 -22.25 -26.99 -0.74
C MET A 596 -23.43 -27.10 0.25
N ALA A 597 -24.48 -27.84 -0.14
CA ALA A 597 -25.70 -28.00 0.66
C ALA A 597 -25.42 -28.57 2.06
N GLU A 598 -25.90 -27.91 3.11
CA GLU A 598 -25.71 -28.31 4.50
C GLU A 598 -26.89 -29.13 5.03
N LYS A 599 -26.75 -29.71 6.24
CA LYS A 599 -27.92 -30.24 6.95
C LYS A 599 -28.82 -29.06 7.34
N PRO A 600 -30.13 -29.09 7.07
CA PRO A 600 -31.04 -28.03 7.49
C PRO A 600 -30.91 -27.75 8.99
N TRP A 601 -30.93 -26.47 9.35
CA TRP A 601 -30.74 -26.02 10.71
C TRP A 601 -31.63 -24.83 11.06
N GLU A 602 -31.89 -24.64 12.35
CA GLU A 602 -32.70 -23.56 12.89
C GLU A 602 -32.07 -22.98 14.17
N VAL A 603 -31.87 -21.66 14.20
CA VAL A 603 -31.27 -20.93 15.33
C VAL A 603 -32.12 -19.70 15.64
N THR A 604 -32.47 -19.51 16.91
CA THR A 604 -33.14 -18.30 17.39
C THR A 604 -32.09 -17.28 17.81
N ILE A 605 -32.06 -16.11 17.15
CA ILE A 605 -31.18 -14.99 17.48
C ILE A 605 -31.97 -13.95 18.28
N ASN A 606 -31.49 -13.55 19.47
CA ASN A 606 -32.11 -12.53 20.32
C ASN A 606 -33.63 -12.72 20.56
N ARG A 607 -34.08 -13.97 20.68
CA ARG A 607 -35.50 -14.34 20.85
C ARG A 607 -36.42 -13.90 19.70
N GLN A 608 -35.86 -13.65 18.52
CA GLN A 608 -36.61 -13.32 17.32
C GLN A 608 -37.55 -14.48 16.92
N VAL A 609 -38.78 -14.14 16.55
CA VAL A 609 -39.79 -15.09 16.02
C VAL A 609 -40.25 -14.61 14.64
N PRO A 610 -40.19 -15.44 13.58
CA PRO A 610 -39.72 -16.83 13.58
C PRO A 610 -38.19 -16.95 13.75
N ALA A 611 -37.73 -18.13 14.16
CA ALA A 611 -36.31 -18.43 14.22
C ALA A 611 -35.69 -18.46 12.82
N MET A 612 -34.38 -18.21 12.74
CA MET A 612 -33.64 -18.26 11.48
C MET A 612 -33.46 -19.72 11.08
N SER A 613 -33.95 -20.08 9.89
CA SER A 613 -33.76 -21.42 9.31
C SER A 613 -33.00 -21.32 7.99
N SER A 614 -32.13 -22.30 7.73
CA SER A 614 -31.30 -22.35 6.53
C SER A 614 -30.82 -23.77 6.25
N ASP A 615 -30.46 -24.03 4.99
CA ASP A 615 -29.82 -25.26 4.49
C ASP A 615 -28.38 -25.00 3.99
N ARG A 616 -27.83 -23.84 4.34
CA ARG A 616 -26.50 -23.35 3.97
C ARG A 616 -25.90 -22.50 5.07
N ALA A 617 -24.59 -22.26 5.00
CA ALA A 617 -23.93 -21.29 5.87
C ALA A 617 -24.53 -19.89 5.69
N VAL A 618 -24.73 -19.19 6.81
CA VAL A 618 -25.22 -17.80 6.85
C VAL A 618 -24.16 -16.93 7.51
N ASN A 619 -23.77 -15.86 6.84
CA ASN A 619 -22.90 -14.81 7.39
C ASN A 619 -23.74 -13.54 7.59
N GLU A 620 -23.88 -13.11 8.85
CA GLU A 620 -24.56 -11.88 9.22
C GLU A 620 -23.55 -10.81 9.64
N ALA A 621 -23.62 -9.65 9.01
CA ALA A 621 -22.89 -8.47 9.46
C ALA A 621 -23.67 -7.79 10.60
N LEU A 622 -23.00 -7.54 11.72
CA LEU A 622 -23.60 -6.91 12.90
C LEU A 622 -23.06 -5.49 13.05
N THR A 623 -23.98 -4.55 13.19
CA THR A 623 -23.68 -3.14 13.44
C THR A 623 -23.26 -2.90 14.89
N ALA A 624 -22.58 -1.78 15.13
CA ALA A 624 -22.28 -1.29 16.47
C ALA A 624 -23.51 -1.26 17.40
N THR A 625 -24.69 -0.90 16.89
CA THR A 625 -25.94 -0.85 17.66
C THR A 625 -26.38 -2.26 18.08
N GLN A 626 -26.41 -3.21 17.14
CA GLN A 626 -26.78 -4.60 17.42
C GLN A 626 -25.82 -5.25 18.43
N LEU A 627 -24.51 -4.98 18.33
CA LEU A 627 -23.53 -5.48 19.29
C LEU A 627 -23.73 -4.89 20.70
N GLN A 628 -24.25 -3.68 20.81
CA GLN A 628 -24.52 -3.02 22.10
C GLN A 628 -25.82 -3.51 22.76
N GLU A 629 -26.82 -3.90 21.97
CA GLU A 629 -28.06 -4.52 22.47
C GLU A 629 -27.82 -5.94 23.01
N GLY A 630 -26.72 -6.57 22.60
CA GLY A 630 -26.32 -7.92 22.97
C GLY A 630 -26.72 -8.96 21.93
N LEU A 631 -26.06 -10.13 21.98
CA LEU A 631 -26.30 -11.24 21.06
C LEU A 631 -26.48 -12.54 21.86
N GLU A 632 -27.62 -13.19 21.67
CA GLU A 632 -27.98 -14.51 22.22
C GLU A 632 -28.36 -15.45 21.06
N LEU A 633 -27.70 -16.59 20.98
CA LEU A 633 -27.98 -17.68 20.03
C LEU A 633 -28.56 -18.86 20.78
N ASN A 634 -29.70 -19.40 20.33
CA ASN A 634 -30.28 -20.63 20.86
C ASN A 634 -30.51 -21.63 19.73
N ASN A 635 -29.95 -22.84 19.84
CA ASN A 635 -30.18 -23.91 18.89
C ASN A 635 -31.35 -24.80 19.35
N GLN A 636 -32.41 -24.89 18.55
CA GLN A 636 -33.57 -25.76 18.80
C GLN A 636 -33.95 -26.59 17.57
N GLY A 637 -33.06 -26.63 16.57
CA GLY A 637 -33.33 -27.24 15.26
C GLY A 637 -32.90 -28.69 15.11
N GLY A 638 -32.43 -29.37 16.18
CA GLY A 638 -31.98 -30.77 16.14
C GLY A 638 -30.62 -31.02 15.45
N THR A 639 -30.12 -30.08 14.65
CA THR A 639 -28.81 -30.16 13.98
C THR A 639 -27.77 -29.37 14.78
N THR A 640 -26.59 -29.95 15.04
CA THR A 640 -25.47 -29.23 15.66
C THR A 640 -25.03 -28.04 14.80
N ILE A 641 -24.88 -26.88 15.41
CA ILE A 641 -24.46 -25.65 14.75
C ILE A 641 -23.08 -25.20 15.21
N TYR A 642 -22.21 -24.90 14.26
CA TYR A 642 -20.97 -24.20 14.52
C TYR A 642 -21.21 -22.71 14.34
N SER A 643 -20.93 -21.96 15.39
CA SER A 643 -20.96 -20.49 15.37
C SER A 643 -19.54 -19.95 15.40
N ARG A 644 -19.25 -18.98 14.54
CA ARG A 644 -18.04 -18.16 14.61
C ARG A 644 -18.46 -16.70 14.67
N MET A 645 -17.96 -15.98 15.67
CA MET A 645 -18.26 -14.58 15.87
C MET A 645 -16.95 -13.80 15.92
N ASN A 646 -16.80 -12.84 15.02
CA ASN A 646 -15.69 -11.90 15.02
C ASN A 646 -16.24 -10.53 15.40
N VAL A 647 -15.65 -9.87 16.39
CA VAL A 647 -15.94 -8.47 16.73
C VAL A 647 -14.69 -7.66 16.59
N VAL A 648 -14.70 -6.68 15.70
CA VAL A 648 -13.59 -5.75 15.46
C VAL A 648 -13.93 -4.42 16.09
N GLY A 649 -12.96 -3.78 16.73
CA GLY A 649 -13.10 -2.44 17.27
C GLY A 649 -11.77 -1.75 17.51
N TYR A 650 -11.78 -0.42 17.54
CA TYR A 650 -10.58 0.35 17.92
C TYR A 650 -10.59 0.62 19.41
N PRO A 651 -9.49 0.31 20.14
CA PRO A 651 -9.44 0.47 21.58
C PRO A 651 -9.50 1.95 21.98
N LYS A 652 -10.05 2.22 23.17
CA LYS A 652 -10.17 3.58 23.73
C LYS A 652 -8.84 4.12 24.25
N VAL A 653 -7.94 3.23 24.64
CA VAL A 653 -6.65 3.54 25.26
C VAL A 653 -5.56 2.78 24.53
N ALA A 654 -4.31 3.22 24.70
CA ALA A 654 -3.17 2.54 24.14
C ALA A 654 -3.14 1.08 24.64
N PRO A 655 -2.97 0.10 23.73
CA PRO A 655 -2.83 -1.29 24.14
C PRO A 655 -1.60 -1.46 25.04
N ALA A 656 -1.68 -2.39 25.99
CA ALA A 656 -0.57 -2.68 26.88
C ALA A 656 0.64 -3.20 26.08
N PRO A 657 1.88 -2.86 26.47
CA PRO A 657 3.07 -3.39 25.83
C PRO A 657 3.05 -4.91 25.80
N TYR A 658 3.34 -5.48 24.63
CA TYR A 658 3.33 -6.92 24.39
C TYR A 658 4.58 -7.32 23.63
N SER A 659 5.12 -8.50 23.91
CA SER A 659 6.27 -9.05 23.20
C SER A 659 6.18 -10.57 23.15
N ASN A 660 6.27 -11.11 21.94
CA ASN A 660 6.52 -12.52 21.68
C ASN A 660 7.56 -12.63 20.57
N VAL A 661 8.70 -13.27 20.89
CA VAL A 661 9.90 -13.34 20.04
C VAL A 661 10.56 -12.00 19.75
N LEU A 662 9.85 -11.10 19.07
CA LEU A 662 10.28 -9.74 18.75
C LEU A 662 10.10 -8.82 19.96
N LYS A 663 10.88 -7.74 19.98
CA LYS A 663 10.81 -6.60 20.91
C LYS A 663 11.05 -5.32 20.12
N ILE A 664 10.37 -4.24 20.49
CA ILE A 664 10.57 -2.92 19.90
C ILE A 664 10.54 -1.84 20.99
N ASN A 665 11.45 -0.89 20.89
CA ASN A 665 11.50 0.30 21.74
C ASN A 665 11.64 1.56 20.89
N ARG A 666 10.95 2.64 21.25
CA ARG A 666 11.04 3.94 20.59
C ARG A 666 11.61 4.98 21.54
N SER A 667 12.55 5.78 21.04
CA SER A 667 13.15 6.88 21.75
C SER A 667 13.31 8.10 20.83
N TYR A 668 13.34 9.28 21.43
CA TYR A 668 13.43 10.55 20.70
C TYR A 668 14.74 11.25 21.06
N TYR A 669 15.35 11.88 20.07
CA TYR A 669 16.58 12.66 20.22
C TYR A 669 16.43 14.02 19.53
N ASP A 670 17.07 15.05 20.07
CA ASP A 670 17.28 16.28 19.33
C ASP A 670 18.35 16.08 18.24
N LEU A 671 18.54 17.07 17.38
CA LEU A 671 19.54 17.03 16.31
C LEU A 671 21.00 17.02 16.82
N LYS A 672 21.21 17.30 18.12
CA LYS A 672 22.52 17.29 18.79
C LYS A 672 22.79 15.96 19.50
N GLY A 673 21.93 14.96 19.28
CA GLY A 673 22.05 13.63 19.87
C GLY A 673 21.66 13.53 21.35
N ASN A 674 21.09 14.58 21.96
CA ASN A 674 20.57 14.49 23.32
C ASN A 674 19.22 13.77 23.30
N ARG A 675 19.03 12.82 24.20
CA ARG A 675 17.74 12.16 24.38
C ARG A 675 16.72 13.17 24.88
N VAL A 676 15.60 13.30 24.18
CA VAL A 676 14.50 14.20 24.54
C VAL A 676 13.24 13.44 24.90
N ASP A 677 12.42 14.08 25.72
CA ASP A 677 11.07 13.65 25.99
C ASP A 677 10.11 14.65 25.34
N PRO A 678 9.47 14.32 24.20
CA PRO A 678 8.73 15.28 23.39
C PRO A 678 7.34 15.61 23.96
N ASN A 679 7.19 15.79 25.28
CA ASN A 679 5.89 16.14 25.87
C ASN A 679 5.37 17.48 25.32
N ARG A 680 6.28 18.40 25.00
CA ARG A 680 5.99 19.72 24.46
C ARG A 680 7.06 20.11 23.43
N LEU A 681 6.65 20.34 22.19
CA LEU A 681 7.50 20.71 21.07
C LEU A 681 7.09 22.08 20.51
N GLN A 682 8.03 22.85 20.00
CA GLN A 682 7.74 24.09 19.26
C GLN A 682 7.44 23.78 17.80
N SER A 683 6.52 24.52 17.17
CA SER A 683 6.31 24.41 15.73
C SER A 683 7.60 24.71 14.97
N GLY A 684 7.94 23.84 14.00
CA GLY A 684 9.18 23.85 13.26
C GLY A 684 10.32 23.04 13.89
N GLU A 685 10.22 22.68 15.17
CA GLU A 685 11.22 21.88 15.90
C GLU A 685 11.37 20.49 15.25
N MET A 686 12.62 20.08 15.05
CA MET A 686 12.97 18.77 14.49
C MET A 686 13.49 17.84 15.57
N LEU A 687 13.16 16.56 15.41
CA LEU A 687 13.65 15.49 16.27
C LEU A 687 13.96 14.25 15.43
N VAL A 688 14.84 13.41 15.97
CA VAL A 688 15.15 12.08 15.43
C VAL A 688 14.40 11.05 16.25
N VAL A 689 13.61 10.23 15.57
CA VAL A 689 12.98 9.05 16.17
C VAL A 689 13.90 7.86 15.96
N LYS A 690 14.31 7.23 17.06
CA LYS A 690 15.08 5.97 17.05
C LYS A 690 14.17 4.82 17.46
N LEU A 691 14.06 3.84 16.58
CA LEU A 691 13.45 2.54 16.84
C LEU A 691 14.56 1.50 17.00
N GLU A 692 14.50 0.75 18.09
CA GLU A 692 15.40 -0.37 18.36
C GLU A 692 14.59 -1.65 18.38
N VAL A 693 14.94 -2.59 17.50
CA VAL A 693 14.24 -3.86 17.31
C VAL A 693 15.18 -4.99 17.65
N SER A 694 14.75 -5.91 18.51
CA SER A 694 15.51 -7.12 18.82
C SER A 694 14.61 -8.35 18.79
N ALA A 695 15.21 -9.53 18.69
CA ALA A 695 14.49 -10.78 18.70
C ALA A 695 15.25 -11.87 19.47
N ASN A 696 14.54 -12.84 20.06
CA ASN A 696 15.17 -13.99 20.72
C ASN A 696 15.61 -15.12 19.76
N ARG A 697 15.38 -14.92 18.45
CA ARG A 697 15.74 -15.78 17.32
C ARG A 697 15.78 -14.93 16.04
N ASP A 698 16.34 -15.46 14.97
CA ASP A 698 16.41 -14.76 13.70
C ASP A 698 15.00 -14.60 13.10
N VAL A 699 14.68 -13.38 12.65
CA VAL A 699 13.41 -13.03 12.01
C VAL A 699 13.71 -12.32 10.69
N PRO A 700 13.75 -13.05 9.56
CA PRO A 700 14.18 -12.47 8.28
C PRO A 700 13.14 -11.57 7.61
N ASP A 701 11.92 -11.51 8.13
CA ASP A 701 10.73 -10.92 7.51
C ASP A 701 9.97 -9.98 8.48
N ALA A 702 10.71 -9.31 9.37
CA ALA A 702 10.10 -8.38 10.31
C ALA A 702 9.66 -7.09 9.59
N LEU A 703 8.44 -6.67 9.87
CA LEU A 703 7.86 -5.42 9.42
C LEU A 703 7.63 -4.50 10.62
N VAL A 704 8.36 -3.39 10.63
CA VAL A 704 8.22 -2.31 11.61
C VAL A 704 7.20 -1.31 11.10
N VAL A 705 6.26 -0.95 11.94
CA VAL A 705 5.24 0.07 11.67
C VAL A 705 5.21 1.02 12.86
N ASP A 706 5.60 2.26 12.62
CA ASP A 706 5.58 3.32 13.63
C ASP A 706 4.61 4.41 13.19
N LEU A 707 3.38 4.34 13.70
CA LEU A 707 2.34 5.33 13.42
C LEU A 707 2.68 6.67 14.07
N LEU A 708 2.58 7.76 13.31
CA LEU A 708 2.89 9.08 13.79
C LEU A 708 1.76 9.68 14.65
N PRO A 709 2.09 10.53 15.64
CA PRO A 709 1.19 11.57 16.14
C PRO A 709 0.93 12.61 15.04
N ALA A 710 -0.31 13.08 14.89
CA ALA A 710 -0.70 13.97 13.79
C ALA A 710 -0.03 15.36 13.78
N GLY A 711 0.51 15.81 14.91
CA GLY A 711 1.30 17.04 14.98
C GLY A 711 2.71 16.92 14.40
N LEU A 712 3.16 15.70 14.11
CA LEU A 712 4.48 15.42 13.53
C LEU A 712 4.35 15.03 12.06
N GLU A 713 5.29 15.52 11.23
CA GLU A 713 5.45 15.10 9.84
C GLU A 713 6.83 14.49 9.62
N ILE A 714 6.91 13.43 8.81
CA ILE A 714 8.19 12.81 8.46
C ILE A 714 8.93 13.65 7.41
N GLU A 715 10.23 13.86 7.61
CA GLU A 715 11.12 14.39 6.56
C GLU A 715 11.53 13.24 5.62
N ASN A 716 10.93 13.20 4.42
CA ASN A 716 11.17 12.13 3.45
C ASN A 716 12.57 12.21 2.84
N GLN A 717 13.43 11.27 3.23
CA GLN A 717 14.84 11.20 2.82
C GLN A 717 15.03 10.73 1.35
N ASN A 718 13.99 10.23 0.68
CA ASN A 718 14.08 9.80 -0.71
C ASN A 718 14.01 10.98 -1.71
N LEU A 719 13.61 12.17 -1.26
CA LEU A 719 13.50 13.35 -2.10
C LEU A 719 14.85 14.06 -2.19
N ALA A 720 15.33 14.28 -3.42
CA ALA A 720 16.64 14.88 -3.69
C ALA A 720 16.81 16.31 -3.14
N SER A 721 15.69 16.97 -2.82
CA SER A 721 15.59 18.32 -2.25
C SER A 721 14.97 18.31 -0.85
N SER A 722 14.97 17.17 -0.15
CA SER A 722 14.46 17.06 1.22
C SER A 722 15.02 18.20 2.08
N SER A 723 14.14 18.88 2.83
CA SER A 723 14.52 20.09 3.58
C SER A 723 15.61 19.83 4.64
N ALA A 724 15.73 18.57 5.09
CA ALA A 724 16.75 18.09 6.00
C ALA A 724 17.17 16.65 5.65
N SER A 725 18.47 16.45 5.40
CA SER A 725 19.08 15.11 5.34
C SER A 725 19.45 14.63 6.73
N LEU A 726 19.18 13.37 7.07
CA LEU A 726 19.56 12.76 8.34
C LEU A 726 21.08 12.79 8.56
N SER A 727 21.87 12.52 7.51
CA SER A 727 23.34 12.54 7.59
C SER A 727 23.90 13.92 7.88
N ASP A 728 23.28 14.96 7.33
CA ASP A 728 23.82 16.32 7.37
C ASP A 728 23.29 17.10 8.58
N SER A 729 22.06 16.80 8.99
CA SER A 729 21.34 17.54 10.04
C SER A 729 21.59 16.99 11.44
N ALA A 730 22.10 15.76 11.56
CA ALA A 730 22.28 15.06 12.83
C ALA A 730 23.68 14.43 12.96
N ALA A 731 24.72 15.21 12.70
CA ALA A 731 26.12 14.75 12.75
C ALA A 731 26.52 14.16 14.12
N ASP A 732 25.92 14.65 15.21
CA ASP A 732 26.15 14.13 16.57
C ASP A 732 25.49 12.76 16.82
N LEU A 733 24.70 12.26 15.87
CA LEU A 733 24.05 10.94 15.89
C LEU A 733 24.70 9.95 14.92
N GLN A 734 25.93 10.23 14.45
CA GLN A 734 26.64 9.41 13.46
C GLN A 734 26.72 7.93 13.86
N GLU A 735 26.92 7.60 15.14
CA GLU A 735 26.95 6.21 15.61
C GLU A 735 25.63 5.48 15.33
N PHE A 736 24.48 6.11 15.57
CA PHE A 736 23.19 5.49 15.27
C PHE A 736 22.90 5.42 13.76
N ILE A 737 23.42 6.38 12.99
CA ILE A 737 23.33 6.37 11.53
C ILE A 737 24.17 5.21 10.98
N ASP A 738 25.37 4.99 11.51
CA ASP A 738 26.23 3.87 11.16
C ASP A 738 25.59 2.52 11.56
N ASP A 739 24.94 2.45 12.73
CA ASP A 739 24.18 1.28 13.15
C ASP A 739 23.02 0.97 12.18
N MET A 740 22.27 1.99 11.76
CA MET A 740 21.22 1.84 10.75
C MET A 740 21.81 1.45 9.38
N GLY A 741 22.98 1.97 9.00
CA GLY A 741 23.69 1.60 7.79
C GLY A 741 24.15 0.13 7.77
N GLN A 742 24.32 -0.48 8.95
CA GLN A 742 24.63 -1.90 9.11
C GLN A 742 23.38 -2.79 9.25
N ALA A 743 22.19 -2.19 9.35
CA ALA A 743 20.95 -2.94 9.42
C ALA A 743 20.61 -3.58 8.06
N ASN A 744 20.07 -4.79 8.10
CA ASN A 744 19.58 -5.48 6.90
C ASN A 744 18.17 -4.99 6.55
N ILE A 745 18.12 -3.80 5.97
CA ILE A 745 16.88 -3.13 5.55
C ILE A 745 16.53 -3.58 4.13
N LYS A 746 15.36 -4.20 3.99
CA LYS A 746 14.82 -4.66 2.71
C LYS A 746 14.00 -3.59 2.00
N HIS A 747 13.30 -2.75 2.76
CA HIS A 747 12.41 -1.71 2.25
C HIS A 747 12.11 -0.65 3.31
N LEU A 748 11.91 0.61 2.89
CA LEU A 748 11.52 1.74 3.74
C LEU A 748 10.40 2.53 3.07
N GLU A 749 9.44 3.00 3.86
CA GLU A 749 8.40 3.93 3.41
C GLU A 749 8.23 5.08 4.40
N TYR A 750 8.17 6.29 3.85
CA TYR A 750 7.91 7.54 4.57
C TYR A 750 6.51 8.04 4.19
N ARG A 751 5.48 7.50 4.85
CA ARG A 751 4.09 7.87 4.59
C ARG A 751 3.68 9.03 5.49
N ASP A 752 2.60 9.73 5.11
CA ASP A 752 2.08 10.87 5.86
C ASP A 752 1.78 10.56 7.33
N ASP A 753 1.31 9.34 7.63
CA ASP A 753 0.83 8.96 8.96
C ASP A 753 1.67 7.91 9.67
N ARG A 754 2.75 7.42 9.03
CA ARG A 754 3.58 6.33 9.55
C ARG A 754 4.93 6.20 8.86
N PHE A 755 5.90 5.71 9.63
CA PHE A 755 7.13 5.14 9.11
C PHE A 755 7.00 3.61 9.01
N VAL A 756 7.43 3.03 7.89
CA VAL A 756 7.42 1.57 7.67
C VAL A 756 8.82 1.10 7.29
N ALA A 757 9.28 0.00 7.89
CA ALA A 757 10.53 -0.62 7.52
C ALA A 757 10.40 -2.15 7.49
N ALA A 758 10.73 -2.77 6.37
CA ALA A 758 10.90 -4.22 6.29
C ALA A 758 12.37 -4.55 6.53
N ILE A 759 12.67 -5.37 7.55
CA ILE A 759 14.02 -5.67 8.02
C ILE A 759 14.20 -7.17 8.30
N ALA A 760 15.44 -7.64 8.21
CA ALA A 760 15.84 -8.88 8.87
C ALA A 760 16.43 -8.54 10.25
N VAL A 761 15.94 -9.20 11.30
CA VAL A 761 16.41 -9.05 12.68
C VAL A 761 17.20 -10.28 13.06
N ASP A 762 18.44 -10.09 13.47
CA ASP A 762 19.32 -11.15 13.98
C ASP A 762 19.08 -11.37 15.48
N LYS A 763 19.23 -12.61 15.94
CA LYS A 763 19.07 -12.96 17.36
C LYS A 763 20.07 -12.26 18.29
N TYR A 764 21.29 -12.03 17.82
CA TYR A 764 22.42 -11.55 18.62
C TYR A 764 22.66 -10.05 18.44
N ARG A 765 22.16 -9.45 17.36
CA ARG A 765 22.33 -8.03 17.07
C ARG A 765 20.98 -7.31 16.92
N PRO A 766 20.65 -6.36 17.82
CA PRO A 766 19.51 -5.47 17.62
C PRO A 766 19.66 -4.64 16.35
N THR A 767 18.54 -4.39 15.68
CA THR A 767 18.44 -3.50 14.52
C THR A 767 18.04 -2.10 14.97
N THR A 768 18.85 -1.11 14.60
CA THR A 768 18.55 0.31 14.80
C THR A 768 17.92 0.89 13.53
N LEU A 769 16.82 1.62 13.67
CA LEU A 769 16.20 2.40 12.61
C LEU A 769 16.02 3.84 13.08
N LEU A 770 16.26 4.79 12.18
CA LEU A 770 16.13 6.22 12.42
C LEU A 770 15.23 6.85 11.36
N TYR A 771 14.42 7.82 11.77
CA TYR A 771 13.79 8.76 10.85
C TYR A 771 13.67 10.14 11.49
N LEU A 772 13.69 11.18 10.65
CA LEU A 772 13.49 12.57 11.05
C LEU A 772 12.00 12.91 11.07
N ALA A 773 11.57 13.59 12.13
CA ALA A 773 10.24 14.15 12.21
C ALA A 773 10.29 15.62 12.61
N ARG A 774 9.35 16.40 12.09
CA ARG A 774 9.17 17.83 12.41
C ARG A 774 7.83 18.05 13.08
N ALA A 775 7.80 18.83 14.15
CA ALA A 775 6.56 19.34 14.72
C ALA A 775 6.01 20.45 13.81
N VAL A 776 4.79 20.30 13.30
CA VAL A 776 4.22 21.22 12.30
C VAL A 776 3.01 21.96 12.86
N THR A 777 1.91 21.25 13.05
CA THR A 777 0.63 21.87 13.45
C THR A 777 0.55 21.96 14.97
N PRO A 778 0.31 23.14 15.58
CA PRO A 778 0.09 23.25 17.01
C PRO A 778 -1.19 22.53 17.45
N GLY A 779 -1.16 21.87 18.61
CA GLY A 779 -2.26 21.02 19.06
C GLY A 779 -1.85 20.03 20.14
N SER A 780 -2.77 19.14 20.51
CA SER A 780 -2.53 18.01 21.43
C SER A 780 -2.88 16.70 20.73
N TYR A 781 -1.89 15.82 20.60
CA TYR A 781 -1.97 14.66 19.70
C TYR A 781 -1.70 13.37 20.45
N GLN A 782 -2.51 12.35 20.23
CA GLN A 782 -2.27 11.01 20.76
C GLN A 782 -1.02 10.39 20.14
N VAL A 783 -0.28 9.61 20.93
CA VAL A 783 0.96 8.97 20.48
C VAL A 783 0.75 7.46 20.32
N PRO A 784 0.65 6.95 19.08
CA PRO A 784 0.54 5.52 18.84
C PRO A 784 1.78 4.76 19.32
N PRO A 785 1.65 3.51 19.81
CA PRO A 785 2.82 2.70 20.15
C PRO A 785 3.56 2.19 18.91
N PRO A 786 4.90 2.06 18.99
CA PRO A 786 5.68 1.46 17.91
C PRO A 786 5.38 -0.05 17.83
N GLN A 787 5.34 -0.60 16.62
CA GLN A 787 4.98 -2.01 16.40
C GLN A 787 5.98 -2.70 15.48
N VAL A 788 6.18 -3.98 15.73
CA VAL A 788 6.92 -4.86 14.82
C VAL A 788 6.27 -6.24 14.81
N GLU A 789 6.20 -6.87 13.65
CA GLU A 789 5.73 -8.25 13.52
C GLU A 789 6.43 -8.96 12.36
N SER A 790 6.53 -10.28 12.41
CA SER A 790 6.91 -11.08 11.23
C SER A 790 5.74 -11.13 10.25
N MET A 791 6.01 -10.86 8.97
CA MET A 791 5.00 -10.85 7.91
C MET A 791 4.34 -12.22 7.72
N TYR A 792 5.13 -13.30 7.88
CA TYR A 792 4.69 -14.68 7.61
C TYR A 792 4.52 -15.54 8.87
N VAL A 793 5.00 -15.06 10.01
CA VAL A 793 4.84 -15.70 11.33
C VAL A 793 4.22 -14.69 12.31
N PRO A 794 2.94 -14.32 12.13
CA PRO A 794 2.36 -13.11 12.73
C PRO A 794 2.29 -13.11 14.27
N TYR A 795 2.44 -14.28 14.90
CA TYR A 795 2.53 -14.38 16.36
C TYR A 795 3.91 -13.96 16.91
N TRP A 796 4.95 -13.88 16.06
CA TRP A 796 6.18 -13.18 16.40
C TRP A 796 5.93 -11.69 16.20
N ARG A 797 5.71 -10.98 17.31
CA ARG A 797 5.38 -9.55 17.27
C ARG A 797 5.66 -8.86 18.59
N ALA A 798 5.74 -7.53 18.53
CA ALA A 798 5.77 -6.68 19.70
C ALA A 798 5.03 -5.37 19.48
N VAL A 799 4.48 -4.86 20.58
CA VAL A 799 3.94 -3.52 20.73
C VAL A 799 4.76 -2.86 21.85
N GLY A 800 5.48 -1.80 21.50
CA GLY A 800 6.30 -1.07 22.46
C GLY A 800 5.49 -0.16 23.37
N ALA A 801 6.13 0.35 24.41
CA ALA A 801 5.53 1.35 25.27
C ALA A 801 5.36 2.68 24.53
N THR A 802 4.31 3.43 24.88
CA THR A 802 4.05 4.77 24.37
C THR A 802 3.53 5.68 25.45
N LYS A 803 3.63 6.99 25.17
CA LYS A 803 3.01 8.04 25.97
C LYS A 803 1.58 8.25 25.52
N ASN A 804 0.81 8.99 26.32
CA ASN A 804 -0.58 9.28 25.97
C ASN A 804 -0.69 10.39 24.91
N LYS A 805 0.03 11.51 25.09
CA LYS A 805 -0.05 12.68 24.19
C LYS A 805 1.29 13.40 24.00
N ILE A 806 1.38 14.17 22.91
CA ILE A 806 2.42 15.17 22.61
C ILE A 806 1.71 16.50 22.33
N ASP A 807 2.20 17.59 22.93
CA ASP A 807 1.74 18.94 22.66
C ASP A 807 2.70 19.64 21.68
N VAL A 808 2.15 20.22 20.61
CA VAL A 808 2.88 21.14 19.73
C VAL A 808 2.38 22.54 20.02
N VAL A 809 3.29 23.46 20.35
CA VAL A 809 2.97 24.86 20.63
C VAL A 809 3.45 25.78 19.51
N PRO A 810 2.81 26.93 19.30
CA PRO A 810 3.22 27.91 18.29
C PRO A 810 4.67 28.39 18.43
#